data_AF-A0A9E3W2M2-F1
#
_entry.id   AF-A0A9E3W2M2-F1
#
_cell.length_a   1.000
_cell.length_b   1.000
_cell.length_c   1.000
_cell.angle_alpha   90.00
_cell.angle_beta   90.00
_cell.angle_gamma   90.00
#
_symmetry.space_group_name_H-M   'P 1'
#
loop_
_entity.id
_entity.type
_entity.pdbx_description
1 polymer ?
#
loop_
_entity_poly.entity_id
_entity_poly.type
_entity_poly.pdbx_seq_one_letter_code
_entity_poly.pdbx_strand_id
1 'polypeptide(L)'
;MEQVDILLSGGIVISMDAAFTLIFDGAVAIRGSEIVAVGEREALTAQYTAHEVVDCSGQYVMPGLVNAHTHVPMTLLRGLADDRRLDVWLMGYMMPTEREFVSPEFCRLGAQLACAEQIRSGITSFADMYYYEAEIAQATADAGMRGVLGQTILKFPAPDADSYEDSLAYARQFIETWRGHPLITPAVAPHAPYSSTEDLLRQSAALAIEYDVPVLIHIAETRQEVDDSLQERDQRVVDYVNSVGLLDAKVLAAHCVHIKISEMHTLREHNCTVAHCPTSNLKLASGIAPVTDMLKFDVTVGIGTDGPASNNDLDMIEEIRLAAILAKTAANDPTALPARQALLMATRQGAEALYLGDVTGSLEPGKLADIVMMDCDGAHNSPRFRRDPNAVYSEIVYASKSTDVAHVMCHGRWLMRDRELLTLDEEALKQRARDYAVKIDVFLAAHEGDIFSKLLAVTQGMERGESFEVQTKAILRDASGLERLLSHPDVQILKMNHYRQYDTYFEFDRAEVGRLRYREDDLLDDKGEAQAVRSRLTLTMPTKENTFHSSVLLSHSRFIAPADRPLRFYREYFQPVAERELQKDRRRWHLHYQGVLFYLNVDQVLRPEAPDTFIEIKSRTWSAMDAENKAYRIQQMLGIMGVPAEDIILTDYLEMEGLPD
;
A
#
# COMPACT_ATOMS: atom_id res chain seq x y z
N MET A 1 -30.96 22.30 -42.04
CA MET A 1 -30.14 21.44 -41.18
C MET A 1 -29.24 22.33 -40.35
N GLU A 2 -29.12 22.06 -39.06
CA GLU A 2 -28.21 22.76 -38.17
C GLU A 2 -26.78 22.25 -38.37
N GLN A 3 -25.78 23.15 -38.30
CA GLN A 3 -24.38 22.75 -38.41
C GLN A 3 -23.83 22.25 -37.06
N VAL A 4 -23.09 21.14 -37.10
CA VAL A 4 -22.33 20.55 -35.99
C VAL A 4 -20.92 20.19 -36.44
N ASP A 5 -20.04 19.91 -35.49
CA ASP A 5 -18.64 19.59 -35.79
C ASP A 5 -18.48 18.11 -36.16
N ILE A 6 -19.00 17.22 -35.32
CA ILE A 6 -18.89 15.77 -35.50
C ILE A 6 -20.28 15.15 -35.40
N LEU A 7 -20.58 14.20 -36.29
CA LEU A 7 -21.73 13.31 -36.20
C LEU A 7 -21.23 11.86 -36.17
N LEU A 8 -21.34 11.21 -35.01
CA LEU A 8 -21.16 9.77 -34.87
C LEU A 8 -22.44 9.09 -35.33
N SER A 9 -22.39 8.14 -36.26
CA SER A 9 -23.59 7.67 -36.99
C SER A 9 -23.59 6.16 -37.23
N GLY A 10 -24.71 5.48 -36.96
CA GLY A 10 -24.93 4.07 -37.32
C GLY A 10 -24.55 3.05 -36.25
N GLY A 11 -24.08 3.49 -35.09
CA GLY A 11 -23.73 2.62 -33.97
C GLY A 11 -24.90 2.29 -33.05
N ILE A 12 -24.68 1.33 -32.15
CA ILE A 12 -25.60 1.06 -31.05
C ILE A 12 -25.29 2.08 -29.94
N VAL A 13 -26.10 3.13 -29.85
CA VAL A 13 -25.93 4.19 -28.85
C VAL A 13 -26.49 3.72 -27.51
N ILE A 14 -25.66 3.76 -26.49
CA ILE A 14 -25.98 3.39 -25.11
C ILE A 14 -25.79 4.62 -24.25
N SER A 15 -26.89 5.37 -24.05
CA SER A 15 -26.81 6.71 -23.46
C SER A 15 -26.37 6.72 -21.99
N MET A 16 -26.70 5.68 -21.23
CA MET A 16 -26.59 5.65 -19.76
C MET A 16 -27.31 6.83 -19.06
N ASP A 17 -28.28 7.44 -19.74
CA ASP A 17 -29.18 8.44 -19.15
C ASP A 17 -30.10 7.80 -18.07
N ALA A 18 -30.89 8.60 -17.38
CA ALA A 18 -31.79 8.10 -16.33
C ALA A 18 -32.78 7.02 -16.83
N ALA A 19 -33.12 7.04 -18.13
CA ALA A 19 -34.03 6.09 -18.77
C ALA A 19 -33.32 4.84 -19.32
N PHE A 20 -31.99 4.80 -19.31
CA PHE A 20 -31.16 3.83 -20.00
C PHE A 20 -31.51 3.72 -21.50
N THR A 21 -31.65 4.86 -22.18
CA THR A 21 -32.02 4.91 -23.60
C THR A 21 -31.00 4.14 -24.45
N LEU A 22 -31.50 3.18 -25.24
CA LEU A 22 -30.76 2.35 -26.18
C LEU A 22 -31.27 2.59 -27.60
N ILE A 23 -30.36 2.87 -28.54
CA ILE A 23 -30.69 3.18 -29.95
C ILE A 23 -29.82 2.32 -30.86
N PHE A 24 -30.40 1.29 -31.50
CA PHE A 24 -29.63 0.29 -32.26
C PHE A 24 -29.08 0.78 -33.59
N ASP A 25 -29.70 1.82 -34.16
CA ASP A 25 -29.20 2.54 -35.34
C ASP A 25 -29.11 4.03 -35.01
N GLY A 26 -28.31 4.33 -33.99
CA GLY A 26 -28.26 5.65 -33.37
C GLY A 26 -27.18 6.55 -33.95
N ALA A 27 -27.29 7.82 -33.57
CA ALA A 27 -26.29 8.84 -33.84
C ALA A 27 -26.15 9.80 -32.64
N VAL A 28 -24.99 10.46 -32.58
CA VAL A 28 -24.64 11.49 -31.59
C VAL A 28 -24.06 12.69 -32.33
N ALA A 29 -24.68 13.85 -32.17
CA ALA A 29 -24.23 15.11 -32.76
C ALA A 29 -23.48 15.95 -31.72
N ILE A 30 -22.30 16.45 -32.10
CA ILE A 30 -21.36 17.12 -31.21
C ILE A 30 -20.98 18.49 -31.79
N ARG A 31 -21.03 19.52 -30.94
CA ARG A 31 -20.61 20.88 -31.28
C ARG A 31 -19.60 21.37 -30.23
N GLY A 32 -18.40 21.70 -30.66
CA GLY A 32 -17.27 21.98 -29.80
C GLY A 32 -16.99 20.78 -28.90
N SER A 33 -17.14 20.99 -27.59
CA SER A 33 -16.98 19.95 -26.57
C SER A 33 -18.29 19.33 -26.09
N GLU A 34 -19.44 19.80 -26.58
CA GLU A 34 -20.76 19.43 -26.06
C GLU A 34 -21.52 18.49 -26.99
N ILE A 35 -22.24 17.55 -26.39
CA ILE A 35 -23.27 16.76 -27.06
C ILE A 35 -24.48 17.67 -27.25
N VAL A 36 -24.95 17.83 -28.50
CA VAL A 36 -26.12 18.67 -28.80
C VAL A 36 -27.36 17.87 -29.14
N ALA A 37 -27.21 16.61 -29.57
CA ALA A 37 -28.32 15.69 -29.80
C ALA A 37 -27.88 14.24 -29.75
N VAL A 38 -28.79 13.38 -29.28
CA VAL A 38 -28.67 11.91 -29.32
C VAL A 38 -30.00 11.37 -29.84
N GLY A 39 -29.98 10.45 -30.80
CA GLY A 39 -31.22 9.94 -31.39
C GLY A 39 -31.00 8.91 -32.48
N GLU A 40 -32.08 8.53 -33.15
CA GLU A 40 -32.03 7.67 -34.34
C GLU A 40 -31.23 8.33 -35.46
N ARG A 41 -30.41 7.55 -36.18
CA ARG A 41 -29.56 8.02 -37.27
C ARG A 41 -30.33 8.80 -38.33
N GLU A 42 -31.48 8.28 -38.76
CA GLU A 42 -32.33 8.94 -39.76
C GLU A 42 -32.77 10.34 -39.30
N ALA A 43 -33.19 10.47 -38.05
CA ALA A 43 -33.63 11.76 -37.50
C ALA A 43 -32.48 12.77 -37.42
N LEU A 44 -31.32 12.35 -36.91
CA LEU A 44 -30.17 13.25 -36.73
C LEU A 44 -29.56 13.65 -38.07
N THR A 45 -29.46 12.74 -39.04
CA THR A 45 -28.96 13.06 -40.39
C THR A 45 -29.91 13.96 -41.19
N ALA A 46 -31.22 13.94 -40.90
CA ALA A 46 -32.18 14.88 -41.46
C ALA A 46 -32.13 16.26 -40.79
N GLN A 47 -31.76 16.32 -39.50
CA GLN A 47 -31.72 17.56 -38.73
C GLN A 47 -30.37 18.28 -38.82
N TYR A 48 -29.25 17.55 -38.90
CA TYR A 48 -27.90 18.09 -38.76
C TYR A 48 -27.01 17.82 -39.98
N THR A 49 -26.15 18.80 -40.29
CA THR A 49 -24.99 18.65 -41.19
C THR A 49 -23.71 18.77 -40.39
N ALA A 50 -22.78 17.84 -40.56
CA ALA A 50 -21.53 17.81 -39.80
C ALA A 50 -20.29 18.13 -40.66
N HIS A 51 -19.26 18.71 -40.04
CA HIS A 51 -17.95 18.84 -40.68
C HIS A 51 -17.27 17.48 -40.85
N GLU A 52 -17.42 16.60 -39.85
CA GLU A 52 -16.98 15.22 -39.87
C GLU A 52 -18.16 14.29 -39.58
N VAL A 53 -18.34 13.25 -40.40
CA VAL A 53 -19.26 12.14 -40.11
C VAL A 53 -18.43 10.89 -39.91
N VAL A 54 -18.60 10.24 -38.75
CA VAL A 54 -17.93 8.98 -38.40
C VAL A 54 -18.96 7.86 -38.45
N ASP A 55 -18.69 6.83 -39.25
CA ASP A 55 -19.52 5.63 -39.30
C ASP A 55 -19.14 4.72 -38.13
N CYS A 56 -20.10 4.50 -37.24
CA CYS A 56 -19.98 3.65 -36.05
C CYS A 56 -20.73 2.32 -36.22
N SER A 57 -21.08 1.94 -37.46
CA SER A 57 -21.73 0.66 -37.75
C SER A 57 -20.91 -0.51 -37.19
N GLY A 58 -21.55 -1.39 -36.43
CA GLY A 58 -20.86 -2.51 -35.76
C GLY A 58 -20.14 -2.13 -34.47
N GLN A 59 -20.38 -0.93 -33.93
CA GLN A 59 -19.81 -0.46 -32.66
C GLN A 59 -20.88 -0.10 -31.64
N TYR A 60 -20.54 -0.25 -30.36
CA TYR A 60 -21.19 0.44 -29.26
C TYR A 60 -20.69 1.88 -29.19
N VAL A 61 -21.59 2.84 -29.02
CA VAL A 61 -21.28 4.26 -28.76
C VAL A 61 -21.82 4.59 -27.38
N MET A 62 -20.94 4.81 -26.42
CA MET A 62 -21.31 4.98 -25.02
C MET A 62 -20.45 6.06 -24.34
N PRO A 63 -20.84 6.56 -23.15
CA PRO A 63 -19.99 7.46 -22.39
C PRO A 63 -18.64 6.82 -22.13
N GLY A 64 -17.57 7.62 -22.16
CA GLY A 64 -16.25 7.17 -21.75
C GLY A 64 -16.27 6.59 -20.34
N LEU A 65 -15.43 5.59 -20.10
CA LEU A 65 -15.35 4.95 -18.79
C LEU A 65 -14.72 5.91 -17.77
N VAL A 66 -15.18 5.78 -16.52
CA VAL A 66 -14.73 6.60 -15.40
C VAL A 66 -14.04 5.70 -14.39
N ASN A 67 -12.73 5.90 -14.22
CA ASN A 67 -11.92 5.19 -13.24
C ASN A 67 -11.94 5.95 -11.91
N ALA A 68 -12.66 5.44 -10.92
CA ALA A 68 -12.95 6.18 -9.71
C ALA A 68 -11.80 6.27 -8.71
N HIS A 69 -10.68 5.56 -8.92
CA HIS A 69 -9.52 5.62 -8.03
C HIS A 69 -8.28 4.98 -8.67
N THR A 70 -7.17 5.73 -8.69
CA THR A 70 -5.86 5.32 -9.22
C THR A 70 -4.68 5.93 -8.46
N HIS A 71 -3.50 5.38 -8.73
CA HIS A 71 -2.19 5.99 -8.47
C HIS A 71 -1.33 5.95 -9.75
N VAL A 72 -1.56 6.88 -10.67
CA VAL A 72 -1.08 6.78 -12.06
C VAL A 72 0.44 6.70 -12.21
N PRO A 73 1.28 7.35 -11.36
CA PRO A 73 2.73 7.20 -11.51
C PRO A 73 3.25 5.81 -11.16
N MET A 74 2.48 5.01 -10.42
CA MET A 74 2.84 3.62 -10.09
C MET A 74 2.83 2.69 -11.32
N THR A 75 2.44 3.17 -12.51
CA THR A 75 2.74 2.46 -13.77
C THR A 75 4.22 2.13 -13.94
N LEU A 76 5.12 2.95 -13.39
CA LEU A 76 6.56 2.72 -13.37
C LEU A 76 7.01 1.69 -12.31
N LEU A 77 6.12 1.30 -11.40
CA LEU A 77 6.35 0.31 -10.34
C LEU A 77 5.59 -1.00 -10.59
N ARG A 78 5.04 -1.17 -11.80
CA ARG A 78 4.22 -2.33 -12.17
C ARG A 78 4.98 -3.63 -12.01
N GLY A 79 4.40 -4.56 -11.26
CA GLY A 79 4.96 -5.91 -11.03
C GLY A 79 6.26 -5.92 -10.22
N LEU A 80 6.57 -4.85 -9.49
CA LEU A 80 7.84 -4.72 -8.77
C LEU A 80 7.96 -5.68 -7.58
N ALA A 81 6.88 -5.90 -6.83
CA ALA A 81 6.90 -6.66 -5.58
C ALA A 81 5.59 -7.42 -5.31
N ASP A 82 5.21 -8.34 -6.19
CA ASP A 82 3.95 -9.09 -6.06
C ASP A 82 3.97 -10.18 -4.95
N ASP A 83 2.79 -10.71 -4.63
CA ASP A 83 2.54 -11.81 -3.69
C ASP A 83 3.01 -11.55 -2.24
N ARG A 84 2.86 -10.30 -1.78
CA ARG A 84 3.21 -9.85 -0.42
C ARG A 84 1.98 -9.31 0.31
N ARG A 85 2.01 -9.34 1.63
CA ARG A 85 0.99 -8.65 2.46
C ARG A 85 1.16 -7.13 2.34
N LEU A 86 0.05 -6.38 2.45
CA LEU A 86 0.05 -4.91 2.30
C LEU A 86 1.12 -4.22 3.17
N ASP A 87 1.30 -4.65 4.42
CA ASP A 87 2.30 -4.07 5.33
C ASP A 87 3.74 -4.27 4.81
N VAL A 88 4.06 -5.46 4.30
CA VAL A 88 5.37 -5.80 3.73
C VAL A 88 5.59 -5.13 2.38
N TRP A 89 4.58 -5.15 1.50
CA TRP A 89 4.61 -4.50 0.19
C TRP A 89 4.86 -2.99 0.31
N LEU A 90 4.03 -2.31 1.11
CA LEU A 90 4.09 -0.86 1.25
C LEU A 90 5.38 -0.42 1.94
N MET A 91 5.68 -0.98 3.11
CA MET A 91 6.80 -0.51 3.94
C MET A 91 8.15 -1.06 3.48
N GLY A 92 8.16 -2.27 2.91
CA GLY A 92 9.39 -2.95 2.54
C GLY A 92 9.88 -2.62 1.13
N TYR A 93 8.97 -2.32 0.20
CA TYR A 93 9.28 -2.19 -1.22
C TYR A 93 8.81 -0.87 -1.82
N MET A 94 7.55 -0.49 -1.64
CA MET A 94 6.99 0.71 -2.25
C MET A 94 7.60 1.98 -1.65
N MET A 95 7.44 2.24 -0.35
CA MET A 95 7.92 3.47 0.28
C MET A 95 9.43 3.70 0.12
N PRO A 96 10.32 2.68 0.24
CA PRO A 96 11.75 2.87 -0.06
C PRO A 96 12.01 3.25 -1.52
N THR A 97 11.34 2.59 -2.46
CA THR A 97 11.44 2.89 -3.89
C THR A 97 10.90 4.28 -4.20
N GLU A 98 9.74 4.64 -3.65
CA GLU A 98 9.13 5.95 -3.83
C GLU A 98 10.03 7.06 -3.30
N ARG A 99 10.59 6.90 -2.11
CA ARG A 99 11.50 7.89 -1.52
C ARG A 99 12.73 8.16 -2.39
N GLU A 100 13.25 7.14 -3.07
CA GLU A 100 14.44 7.28 -3.91
C GLU A 100 14.10 7.82 -5.31
N PHE A 101 13.00 7.37 -5.91
CA PHE A 101 12.73 7.59 -7.34
C PHE A 101 11.59 8.57 -7.65
N VAL A 102 10.64 8.76 -6.73
CA VAL A 102 9.53 9.68 -6.95
C VAL A 102 10.06 11.11 -6.97
N SER A 103 9.84 11.74 -8.11
CA SER A 103 10.32 13.07 -8.48
C SER A 103 9.33 13.66 -9.47
N PRO A 104 9.39 14.97 -9.76
CA PRO A 104 8.53 15.58 -10.78
C PRO A 104 8.58 14.84 -12.13
N GLU A 105 9.78 14.40 -12.56
CA GLU A 105 9.93 13.65 -13.81
C GLU A 105 9.30 12.26 -13.75
N PHE A 106 9.44 11.55 -12.64
CA PHE A 106 8.83 10.24 -12.41
C PHE A 106 7.29 10.35 -12.48
N CYS A 107 6.71 11.31 -11.75
CA CYS A 107 5.26 11.52 -11.74
C CYS A 107 4.73 11.88 -13.12
N ARG A 108 5.39 12.80 -13.83
CA ARG A 108 5.00 13.17 -15.19
C ARG A 108 5.07 11.99 -16.17
N LEU A 109 6.17 11.23 -16.17
CA LEU A 109 6.34 10.09 -17.07
C LEU A 109 5.32 8.98 -16.77
N GLY A 110 5.15 8.64 -15.49
CA GLY A 110 4.20 7.61 -15.08
C GLY A 110 2.76 8.01 -15.38
N ALA A 111 2.38 9.27 -15.16
CA ALA A 111 1.08 9.79 -15.56
C ALA A 111 0.85 9.74 -17.08
N GLN A 112 1.86 10.10 -17.89
CA GLN A 112 1.76 9.98 -19.36
C GLN A 112 1.57 8.53 -19.81
N LEU A 113 2.32 7.59 -19.23
CA LEU A 113 2.18 6.16 -19.54
C LEU A 113 0.80 5.64 -19.12
N ALA A 114 0.32 6.03 -17.94
CA ALA A 114 -1.03 5.69 -17.48
C ALA A 114 -2.12 6.25 -18.40
N CYS A 115 -2.02 7.51 -18.81
CA CYS A 115 -2.96 8.11 -19.74
C CYS A 115 -3.01 7.32 -21.06
N ALA A 116 -1.87 6.88 -21.59
CA ALA A 116 -1.84 6.06 -22.80
C ALA A 116 -2.60 4.74 -22.62
N GLU A 117 -2.36 4.02 -21.51
CA GLU A 117 -3.07 2.77 -21.18
C GLU A 117 -4.56 2.99 -20.94
N GLN A 118 -4.92 4.01 -20.18
CA GLN A 118 -6.31 4.36 -19.86
C GLN A 118 -7.11 4.74 -21.11
N ILE A 119 -6.52 5.52 -22.02
CA ILE A 119 -7.15 5.82 -23.32
C ILE A 119 -7.37 4.53 -24.12
N ARG A 120 -6.41 3.60 -24.11
CA ARG A 120 -6.57 2.30 -24.79
C ARG A 120 -7.69 1.44 -24.19
N SER A 121 -7.94 1.55 -22.88
CA SER A 121 -9.03 0.82 -22.21
C SER A 121 -10.37 1.55 -22.22
N GLY A 122 -10.47 2.71 -22.89
CA GLY A 122 -11.74 3.43 -23.06
C GLY A 122 -12.08 4.41 -21.93
N ILE A 123 -11.12 4.70 -21.05
CA ILE A 123 -11.28 5.65 -19.95
C ILE A 123 -11.11 7.07 -20.49
N THR A 124 -11.99 7.97 -20.06
CA THR A 124 -11.92 9.42 -20.38
C THR A 124 -11.74 10.27 -19.13
N SER A 125 -12.14 9.76 -17.96
CA SER A 125 -12.04 10.44 -16.67
C SER A 125 -11.48 9.50 -15.62
N PHE A 126 -10.59 10.00 -14.77
CA PHE A 126 -10.09 9.24 -13.61
C PHE A 126 -9.94 10.12 -12.37
N ALA A 127 -9.94 9.49 -11.19
CA ALA A 127 -9.52 10.13 -9.95
C ALA A 127 -8.16 9.59 -9.54
N ASP A 128 -7.20 10.49 -9.31
CA ASP A 128 -5.85 10.13 -8.90
C ASP A 128 -5.54 10.70 -7.52
N MET A 129 -4.67 9.99 -6.82
CA MET A 129 -4.15 10.42 -5.55
C MET A 129 -2.65 10.12 -5.50
N TYR A 130 -1.78 11.11 -5.67
CA TYR A 130 -0.34 10.88 -5.58
C TYR A 130 0.43 12.13 -5.13
N TYR A 131 1.75 12.10 -5.33
CA TYR A 131 2.67 13.20 -5.07
C TYR A 131 2.96 14.00 -6.33
N TYR A 132 3.42 15.24 -6.19
CA TYR A 132 3.71 16.15 -7.30
C TYR A 132 2.50 16.31 -8.24
N GLU A 133 1.30 16.48 -7.67
CA GLU A 133 0.04 16.43 -8.41
C GLU A 133 -0.05 17.47 -9.54
N ALA A 134 0.70 18.58 -9.45
CA ALA A 134 0.81 19.56 -10.52
C ALA A 134 1.40 18.98 -11.82
N GLU A 135 2.37 18.07 -11.73
CA GLU A 135 2.98 17.40 -12.89
C GLU A 135 2.03 16.37 -13.50
N ILE A 136 1.27 15.68 -12.65
CA ILE A 136 0.23 14.72 -13.05
C ILE A 136 -0.91 15.46 -13.76
N ALA A 137 -1.34 16.60 -13.22
CA ALA A 137 -2.35 17.46 -13.84
C ALA A 137 -1.92 17.98 -15.21
N GLN A 138 -0.67 18.43 -15.36
CA GLN A 138 -0.16 18.86 -16.65
C GLN A 138 -0.09 17.70 -17.66
N ALA A 139 0.44 16.54 -17.25
CA ALA A 139 0.50 15.36 -18.11
C ALA A 139 -0.91 14.90 -18.56
N THR A 140 -1.88 14.93 -17.64
CA THR A 140 -3.28 14.58 -17.88
C THR A 140 -3.94 15.54 -18.86
N ALA A 141 -3.77 16.85 -18.65
CA ALA A 141 -4.29 17.88 -19.54
C ALA A 141 -3.67 17.81 -20.95
N ASP A 142 -2.36 17.58 -21.04
CA ASP A 142 -1.63 17.42 -22.30
C ASP A 142 -2.11 16.18 -23.08
N ALA A 143 -2.36 15.07 -22.37
CA ALA A 143 -2.96 13.86 -22.93
C ALA A 143 -4.41 14.09 -23.40
N GLY A 144 -5.09 15.12 -22.89
CA GLY A 144 -6.47 15.47 -23.21
C GLY A 144 -7.52 14.75 -22.36
N MET A 145 -7.11 14.11 -21.25
CA MET A 145 -8.01 13.38 -20.36
C MET A 145 -8.55 14.27 -19.24
N ARG A 146 -9.66 13.85 -18.64
CA ARG A 146 -10.25 14.49 -17.46
C ARG A 146 -9.72 13.84 -16.17
N GLY A 147 -9.39 14.65 -15.18
CA GLY A 147 -8.86 14.17 -13.90
C GLY A 147 -9.48 14.86 -12.69
N VAL A 148 -9.86 14.08 -11.67
CA VAL A 148 -10.04 14.56 -10.29
C VAL A 148 -8.77 14.21 -9.52
N LEU A 149 -7.89 15.17 -9.35
CA LEU A 149 -6.49 14.92 -9.00
C LEU A 149 -6.22 15.42 -7.58
N GLY A 150 -5.85 14.52 -6.68
CA GLY A 150 -5.76 14.76 -5.25
C GLY A 150 -4.32 14.79 -4.75
N GLN A 151 -3.88 15.95 -4.27
CA GLN A 151 -2.55 16.06 -3.67
C GLN A 151 -2.48 15.26 -2.37
N THR A 152 -1.58 14.28 -2.32
CA THR A 152 -1.40 13.39 -1.16
C THR A 152 -0.81 14.12 0.04
N ILE A 153 -1.35 13.85 1.23
CA ILE A 153 -0.93 14.41 2.52
C ILE A 153 -0.74 13.28 3.53
N LEU A 154 0.43 13.23 4.16
CA LEU A 154 0.84 12.22 5.13
C LEU A 154 1.32 12.87 6.43
N LYS A 155 1.16 12.20 7.57
CA LYS A 155 1.68 12.68 8.87
C LYS A 155 3.21 12.64 8.98
N PHE A 156 3.89 12.04 8.00
CA PHE A 156 5.34 11.90 7.91
C PHE A 156 5.83 12.45 6.56
N PRO A 157 7.14 12.73 6.40
CA PRO A 157 7.67 13.34 5.18
C PRO A 157 7.28 12.55 3.92
N ALA A 158 6.85 13.28 2.89
CA ALA A 158 6.48 12.78 1.57
C ALA A 158 7.54 13.17 0.53
N PRO A 159 7.57 12.55 -0.66
CA PRO A 159 8.54 12.90 -1.71
C PRO A 159 8.56 14.38 -2.12
N ASP A 160 7.45 15.10 -1.98
CA ASP A 160 7.26 16.50 -2.38
C ASP A 160 7.11 17.48 -1.20
N ALA A 161 7.20 17.00 0.05
CA ALA A 161 7.01 17.81 1.25
C ALA A 161 7.69 17.22 2.49
N ASP A 162 8.41 18.05 3.24
CA ASP A 162 9.12 17.64 4.46
C ASP A 162 8.19 17.47 5.67
N SER A 163 7.01 18.11 5.65
CA SER A 163 6.01 18.09 6.72
C SER A 163 4.58 18.08 6.16
N TYR A 164 3.59 17.71 6.99
CA TYR A 164 2.20 17.73 6.54
C TYR A 164 1.66 19.16 6.35
N GLU A 165 2.23 20.15 7.06
CA GLU A 165 1.96 21.57 6.83
C GLU A 165 2.43 22.03 5.45
N ASP A 166 3.62 21.58 5.02
CA ASP A 166 4.14 21.85 3.67
C ASP A 166 3.26 21.16 2.61
N SER A 167 2.82 19.91 2.85
CA SER A 167 1.88 19.22 1.97
C SER A 167 0.53 19.95 1.86
N LEU A 168 -0.03 20.46 2.96
CA LEU A 168 -1.26 21.26 2.95
C LEU A 168 -1.09 22.58 2.19
N ALA A 169 0.06 23.24 2.35
CA ALA A 169 0.39 24.46 1.61
C ALA A 169 0.53 24.17 0.10
N TYR A 170 1.17 23.06 -0.27
CA TYR A 170 1.28 22.62 -1.65
C TYR A 170 -0.09 22.24 -2.24
N ALA A 171 -0.94 21.52 -1.50
CA ALA A 171 -2.30 21.20 -1.92
C ALA A 171 -3.13 22.47 -2.19
N ARG A 172 -3.02 23.49 -1.32
CA ARG A 172 -3.65 24.80 -1.54
C ARG A 172 -3.16 25.46 -2.83
N GLN A 173 -1.84 25.52 -3.04
CA GLN A 173 -1.26 26.10 -4.26
C GLN A 173 -1.72 25.35 -5.52
N PHE A 174 -1.77 24.03 -5.44
CA PHE A 174 -2.25 23.18 -6.52
C PHE A 174 -3.72 23.49 -6.87
N ILE A 175 -4.59 23.59 -5.86
CA ILE A 175 -5.99 23.98 -6.03
C ILE A 175 -6.09 25.36 -6.69
N GLU A 176 -5.37 26.36 -6.17
CA GLU A 176 -5.40 27.73 -6.72
C GLU A 176 -4.93 27.80 -8.18
N THR A 177 -3.98 26.94 -8.57
CA THR A 177 -3.43 26.90 -9.92
C THR A 177 -4.38 26.26 -10.92
N TRP A 178 -5.01 25.14 -10.53
CA TRP A 178 -5.78 24.30 -11.44
C TRP A 178 -7.29 24.51 -11.40
N ARG A 179 -7.81 25.24 -10.40
CA ARG A 179 -9.23 25.54 -10.30
C ARG A 179 -9.73 26.26 -11.55
N GLY A 180 -10.80 25.72 -12.14
CA GLY A 180 -11.41 26.27 -13.35
C GLY A 180 -10.81 25.76 -14.66
N HIS A 181 -9.81 24.87 -14.61
CA HIS A 181 -9.33 24.19 -15.81
C HIS A 181 -10.44 23.27 -16.40
N PRO A 182 -10.65 23.22 -17.73
CA PRO A 182 -11.77 22.48 -18.34
C PRO A 182 -11.69 20.96 -18.21
N LEU A 183 -10.50 20.43 -17.89
CA LEU A 183 -10.23 18.99 -17.75
C LEU A 183 -9.80 18.57 -16.33
N ILE A 184 -9.33 19.49 -15.50
CA ILE A 184 -8.71 19.15 -14.21
C ILE A 184 -9.56 19.72 -13.08
N THR A 185 -9.98 18.84 -12.17
CA THR A 185 -10.58 19.19 -10.89
C THR A 185 -9.55 18.89 -9.80
N PRO A 186 -8.93 19.90 -9.18
CA PRO A 186 -8.01 19.65 -8.07
C PRO A 186 -8.79 19.17 -6.84
N ALA A 187 -8.17 18.32 -6.03
CA ALA A 187 -8.71 17.74 -4.81
C ALA A 187 -7.64 17.69 -3.69
N VAL A 188 -8.08 17.46 -2.47
CA VAL A 188 -7.21 17.23 -1.30
C VAL A 188 -7.20 15.73 -1.00
N ALA A 189 -6.03 15.13 -0.74
CA ALA A 189 -5.97 13.69 -0.54
C ALA A 189 -5.18 13.30 0.73
N PRO A 190 -5.76 13.38 1.93
CA PRO A 190 -5.18 12.71 3.09
C PRO A 190 -5.14 11.20 2.84
N HIS A 191 -3.98 10.56 2.98
CA HIS A 191 -3.77 9.16 2.58
C HIS A 191 -4.78 8.17 3.16
N ALA A 192 -4.78 8.01 4.48
CA ALA A 192 -5.67 7.08 5.17
C ALA A 192 -5.76 7.48 6.65
N PRO A 193 -6.81 7.07 7.38
CA PRO A 193 -6.98 7.40 8.80
C PRO A 193 -5.79 6.97 9.68
N TYR A 194 -5.10 5.86 9.36
CA TYR A 194 -3.94 5.38 10.12
C TYR A 194 -2.64 6.16 9.81
N SER A 195 -2.56 6.85 8.67
CA SER A 195 -1.40 7.66 8.26
C SER A 195 -1.63 9.17 8.42
N SER A 196 -2.72 9.56 9.08
CA SER A 196 -3.10 10.94 9.35
C SER A 196 -3.34 11.20 10.83
N THR A 197 -3.07 12.43 11.30
CA THR A 197 -3.49 12.90 12.63
C THR A 197 -4.90 13.48 12.57
N GLU A 198 -5.57 13.64 13.72
CA GLU A 198 -6.88 14.31 13.76
C GLU A 198 -6.82 15.74 13.19
N ASP A 199 -5.78 16.50 13.54
CA ASP A 199 -5.57 17.86 13.06
C ASP A 199 -5.33 17.92 11.54
N LEU A 200 -4.62 16.93 10.99
CA LEU A 200 -4.42 16.81 9.54
C LEU A 200 -5.76 16.57 8.84
N LEU A 201 -6.57 15.62 9.31
CA LEU A 201 -7.88 15.33 8.73
C LEU A 201 -8.82 16.54 8.79
N ARG A 202 -8.86 17.24 9.93
CA ARG A 202 -9.64 18.49 10.09
C ARG A 202 -9.19 19.57 9.12
N GLN A 203 -7.89 19.76 8.95
CA GLN A 203 -7.34 20.77 8.04
C GLN A 203 -7.56 20.42 6.57
N SER A 204 -7.44 19.14 6.20
CA SER A 204 -7.76 18.68 4.85
C SER A 204 -9.23 18.93 4.51
N ALA A 205 -10.16 18.62 5.43
CA ALA A 205 -11.58 18.89 5.25
C ALA A 205 -11.85 20.40 5.14
N ALA A 206 -11.26 21.21 6.02
CA ALA A 206 -11.42 22.66 6.00
C ALA A 206 -10.93 23.28 4.68
N LEU A 207 -9.78 22.83 4.16
CA LEU A 207 -9.24 23.27 2.88
C LEU A 207 -10.18 22.88 1.73
N ALA A 208 -10.68 21.64 1.73
CA ALA A 208 -11.62 21.18 0.70
C ALA A 208 -12.93 21.98 0.69
N ILE A 209 -13.49 22.27 1.88
CA ILE A 209 -14.69 23.10 2.04
C ILE A 209 -14.43 24.54 1.58
N GLU A 210 -13.27 25.12 1.92
CA GLU A 210 -12.91 26.49 1.53
C GLU A 210 -12.95 26.70 0.01
N TYR A 211 -12.45 25.74 -0.76
CA TYR A 211 -12.40 25.83 -2.22
C TYR A 211 -13.53 25.08 -2.95
N ASP A 212 -14.41 24.40 -2.21
CA ASP A 212 -15.49 23.54 -2.72
C ASP A 212 -14.99 22.38 -3.61
N VAL A 213 -13.87 21.76 -3.23
CA VAL A 213 -13.22 20.66 -3.95
C VAL A 213 -13.39 19.30 -3.23
N PRO A 214 -13.25 18.16 -3.94
CA PRO A 214 -13.33 16.85 -3.33
C PRO A 214 -12.18 16.53 -2.36
N VAL A 215 -12.44 15.59 -1.46
CA VAL A 215 -11.44 14.88 -0.66
C VAL A 215 -11.36 13.44 -1.11
N LEU A 216 -10.16 12.95 -1.41
CA LEU A 216 -9.89 11.55 -1.77
C LEU A 216 -9.18 10.86 -0.61
N ILE A 217 -9.65 9.70 -0.16
CA ILE A 217 -9.05 9.00 1.00
C ILE A 217 -9.35 7.49 0.98
N HIS A 218 -8.39 6.67 1.38
CA HIS A 218 -8.60 5.24 1.63
C HIS A 218 -9.32 5.03 2.97
N ILE A 219 -10.42 4.27 2.98
CA ILE A 219 -11.22 4.04 4.20
C ILE A 219 -11.53 2.55 4.35
N ALA A 220 -11.20 1.99 5.53
CA ALA A 220 -11.56 0.63 5.94
C ALA A 220 -11.19 -0.42 4.88
N GLU A 221 -9.99 -0.29 4.32
CA GLU A 221 -9.47 -1.17 3.28
C GLU A 221 -9.19 -2.56 3.87
N THR A 222 -8.58 -2.61 5.06
CA THR A 222 -8.20 -3.87 5.70
C THR A 222 -8.94 -4.11 7.01
N ARG A 223 -9.04 -5.39 7.40
CA ARG A 223 -9.58 -5.75 8.71
C ARG A 223 -8.69 -5.21 9.84
N GLN A 224 -7.38 -5.21 9.64
CA GLN A 224 -6.41 -4.71 10.61
C GLN A 224 -6.65 -3.23 10.91
N GLU A 225 -6.84 -2.39 9.88
CA GLU A 225 -7.15 -0.96 10.06
C GLU A 225 -8.38 -0.75 10.96
N VAL A 226 -9.44 -1.54 10.74
CA VAL A 226 -10.66 -1.48 11.56
C VAL A 226 -10.39 -1.90 12.99
N ASP A 227 -9.66 -2.99 13.19
CA ASP A 227 -9.35 -3.52 14.52
C ASP A 227 -8.44 -2.55 15.30
N ASP A 228 -7.45 -1.95 14.64
CA ASP A 228 -6.57 -0.91 15.19
C ASP A 228 -7.38 0.34 15.58
N SER A 229 -8.28 0.81 14.71
CA SER A 229 -9.15 1.95 15.00
C SER A 229 -10.02 1.70 16.24
N LEU A 230 -10.58 0.49 16.36
CA LEU A 230 -11.38 0.11 17.53
C LEU A 230 -10.52 0.05 18.79
N GLN A 231 -9.32 -0.51 18.71
CA GLN A 231 -8.42 -0.63 19.85
C GLN A 231 -7.93 0.73 20.35
N GLU A 232 -7.58 1.63 19.43
CA GLU A 232 -7.01 2.93 19.77
C GLU A 232 -8.06 4.00 20.09
N ARG A 233 -9.25 3.92 19.49
CA ARG A 233 -10.25 5.01 19.52
C ARG A 233 -11.64 4.59 19.97
N ASP A 234 -11.89 3.30 20.17
CA ASP A 234 -13.23 2.75 20.44
C ASP A 234 -14.27 3.14 19.37
N GLN A 235 -13.79 3.37 18.13
CA GLN A 235 -14.59 3.76 16.98
C GLN A 235 -14.17 2.97 15.75
N ARG A 236 -15.12 2.66 14.87
CA ARG A 236 -14.78 2.16 13.53
C ARG A 236 -14.27 3.30 12.66
N VAL A 237 -13.63 2.95 11.56
CA VAL A 237 -12.94 3.92 10.70
C VAL A 237 -13.88 5.02 10.20
N VAL A 238 -15.06 4.66 9.67
CA VAL A 238 -16.05 5.64 9.17
C VAL A 238 -16.56 6.53 10.30
N ASP A 239 -16.85 5.95 11.47
CA ASP A 239 -17.32 6.69 12.64
C ASP A 239 -16.26 7.68 13.16
N TYR A 240 -14.98 7.28 13.12
CA TYR A 240 -13.85 8.12 13.50
C TYR A 240 -13.69 9.31 12.53
N VAL A 241 -13.60 9.06 11.22
CA VAL A 241 -13.44 10.15 10.24
C VAL A 241 -14.64 11.11 10.24
N ASN A 242 -15.83 10.61 10.53
CA ASN A 242 -17.01 11.43 10.77
C ASN A 242 -16.85 12.32 12.01
N SER A 243 -16.41 11.75 13.14
CA SER A 243 -16.27 12.49 14.40
C SER A 243 -15.21 13.62 14.36
N VAL A 244 -14.24 13.51 13.46
CA VAL A 244 -13.25 14.57 13.22
C VAL A 244 -13.71 15.61 12.18
N GLY A 245 -14.87 15.43 11.56
CA GLY A 245 -15.45 16.35 10.57
C GLY A 245 -14.93 16.16 9.14
N LEU A 246 -14.31 15.04 8.82
CA LEU A 246 -13.82 14.78 7.45
C LEU A 246 -14.99 14.68 6.45
N LEU A 247 -16.09 14.04 6.88
CA LEU A 247 -17.26 13.80 6.04
C LEU A 247 -18.13 15.06 5.85
N ASP A 248 -17.79 16.19 6.47
CA ASP A 248 -18.42 17.48 6.17
C ASP A 248 -18.03 18.00 4.77
N ALA A 249 -16.94 17.48 4.19
CA ALA A 249 -16.51 17.76 2.82
C ALA A 249 -17.08 16.75 1.81
N LYS A 250 -16.91 17.03 0.51
CA LYS A 250 -17.23 16.10 -0.59
C LYS A 250 -16.21 14.95 -0.62
N VAL A 251 -16.47 13.86 0.09
CA VAL A 251 -15.53 12.73 0.21
C VAL A 251 -15.78 11.65 -0.84
N LEU A 252 -14.73 11.23 -1.54
CA LEU A 252 -14.65 9.97 -2.29
C LEU A 252 -13.78 8.98 -1.50
N ALA A 253 -14.43 7.96 -0.94
CA ALA A 253 -13.83 6.96 -0.08
C ALA A 253 -13.39 5.72 -0.90
N ALA A 254 -12.09 5.51 -1.03
CA ALA A 254 -11.56 4.33 -1.72
C ALA A 254 -11.71 3.06 -0.86
N HIS A 255 -11.92 1.93 -1.54
CA HIS A 255 -12.04 0.57 -1.00
C HIS A 255 -13.33 0.28 -0.22
N CYS A 256 -13.47 0.82 0.99
CA CYS A 256 -14.59 0.56 1.91
C CYS A 256 -14.91 -0.95 2.08
N VAL A 257 -13.87 -1.78 2.21
CA VAL A 257 -14.02 -3.24 2.23
C VAL A 257 -14.68 -3.71 3.52
N HIS A 258 -14.29 -3.15 4.67
CA HIS A 258 -14.72 -3.59 5.99
C HIS A 258 -15.68 -2.61 6.67
N ILE A 259 -16.74 -2.21 5.98
CA ILE A 259 -17.78 -1.34 6.55
C ILE A 259 -19.07 -2.09 6.90
N LYS A 260 -19.80 -1.59 7.90
CA LYS A 260 -21.12 -2.08 8.33
C LYS A 260 -22.24 -1.24 7.73
N ILE A 261 -23.47 -1.75 7.81
CA ILE A 261 -24.69 -1.03 7.39
C ILE A 261 -24.82 0.34 8.07
N SER A 262 -24.49 0.45 9.36
CA SER A 262 -24.50 1.76 10.06
C SER A 262 -23.54 2.76 9.44
N GLU A 263 -22.34 2.31 9.04
CA GLU A 263 -21.35 3.16 8.39
C GLU A 263 -21.80 3.56 6.97
N MET A 264 -22.49 2.67 6.24
CA MET A 264 -23.12 2.99 4.95
C MET A 264 -24.18 4.09 5.09
N HIS A 265 -25.00 4.05 6.14
CA HIS A 265 -25.94 5.13 6.44
C HIS A 265 -25.22 6.45 6.70
N THR A 266 -24.15 6.44 7.50
CA THR A 266 -23.33 7.63 7.75
C THR A 266 -22.78 8.22 6.45
N LEU A 267 -22.19 7.38 5.57
CA LEU A 267 -21.67 7.83 4.27
C LEU A 267 -22.78 8.45 3.41
N ARG A 268 -23.94 7.80 3.33
CA ARG A 268 -25.10 8.31 2.58
C ARG A 268 -25.62 9.64 3.13
N GLU A 269 -25.71 9.79 4.44
CA GLU A 269 -26.18 11.03 5.09
C GLU A 269 -25.28 12.23 4.79
N HIS A 270 -23.97 11.99 4.63
CA HIS A 270 -22.98 13.00 4.27
C HIS A 270 -22.79 13.16 2.74
N ASN A 271 -23.55 12.43 1.93
CA ASN A 271 -23.37 12.36 0.47
C ASN A 271 -21.95 11.93 0.05
N CYS A 272 -21.27 11.13 0.88
CA CYS A 272 -19.98 10.55 0.53
C CYS A 272 -20.16 9.48 -0.54
N THR A 273 -19.20 9.39 -1.44
CA THR A 273 -19.16 8.44 -2.54
C THR A 273 -18.07 7.39 -2.30
N VAL A 274 -18.13 6.25 -2.97
CA VAL A 274 -17.19 5.14 -2.78
C VAL A 274 -16.54 4.75 -4.11
N ALA A 275 -15.23 4.49 -4.12
CA ALA A 275 -14.54 3.83 -5.22
C ALA A 275 -14.27 2.36 -4.86
N HIS A 276 -14.96 1.44 -5.54
CA HIS A 276 -14.75 0.01 -5.39
C HIS A 276 -13.60 -0.47 -6.30
N CYS A 277 -12.53 -1.00 -5.69
CA CYS A 277 -11.33 -1.47 -6.40
C CYS A 277 -11.16 -3.00 -6.27
N PRO A 278 -11.94 -3.82 -6.97
CA PRO A 278 -12.02 -5.26 -6.71
C PRO A 278 -10.71 -6.01 -6.92
N THR A 279 -9.95 -5.74 -8.00
CA THR A 279 -8.69 -6.48 -8.24
C THR A 279 -7.67 -6.20 -7.14
N SER A 280 -7.45 -4.93 -6.80
CA SER A 280 -6.53 -4.56 -5.71
C SER A 280 -6.94 -5.20 -4.37
N ASN A 281 -8.23 -5.10 -4.02
CA ASN A 281 -8.76 -5.68 -2.79
C ASN A 281 -8.51 -7.21 -2.71
N LEU A 282 -8.62 -7.92 -3.83
CA LEU A 282 -8.36 -9.35 -3.89
C LEU A 282 -6.85 -9.67 -3.91
N LYS A 283 -6.06 -8.93 -4.69
CA LYS A 283 -4.62 -9.16 -4.85
C LYS A 283 -3.86 -8.94 -3.54
N LEU A 284 -4.25 -7.93 -2.76
CA LEU A 284 -3.68 -7.65 -1.44
C LEU A 284 -4.32 -8.47 -0.31
N ALA A 285 -5.30 -9.31 -0.63
CA ALA A 285 -6.12 -10.06 0.33
C ALA A 285 -6.79 -9.15 1.39
N SER A 286 -7.09 -7.90 1.02
CA SER A 286 -7.81 -6.93 1.85
C SER A 286 -9.22 -7.41 2.13
N GLY A 287 -9.91 -7.99 1.14
CA GLY A 287 -11.22 -8.63 1.30
C GLY A 287 -12.16 -8.38 0.12
N ILE A 288 -13.47 -8.55 0.36
CA ILE A 288 -14.50 -8.27 -0.64
C ILE A 288 -15.45 -7.20 -0.10
N ALA A 289 -15.48 -6.04 -0.76
CA ALA A 289 -16.34 -4.93 -0.35
C ALA A 289 -17.84 -5.28 -0.53
N PRO A 290 -18.71 -4.90 0.42
CA PRO A 290 -20.15 -5.19 0.38
C PRO A 290 -20.92 -4.26 -0.58
N VAL A 291 -20.50 -4.19 -1.84
CA VAL A 291 -21.03 -3.26 -2.86
C VAL A 291 -22.54 -3.39 -3.08
N THR A 292 -23.07 -4.62 -3.00
CA THR A 292 -24.52 -4.84 -3.16
C THR A 292 -25.31 -4.19 -2.03
N ASP A 293 -24.78 -4.21 -0.80
CA ASP A 293 -25.40 -3.54 0.33
C ASP A 293 -25.23 -2.01 0.22
N MET A 294 -24.04 -1.52 -0.15
CA MET A 294 -23.81 -0.09 -0.38
C MET A 294 -24.84 0.50 -1.35
N LEU A 295 -25.03 -0.14 -2.51
CA LEU A 295 -26.02 0.29 -3.51
C LEU A 295 -27.46 0.20 -2.97
N LYS A 296 -27.78 -0.84 -2.19
CA LYS A 296 -29.11 -1.01 -1.57
C LYS A 296 -29.42 0.07 -0.54
N PHE A 297 -28.40 0.65 0.10
CA PHE A 297 -28.53 1.74 1.06
C PHE A 297 -28.30 3.13 0.44
N ASP A 298 -28.39 3.23 -0.88
CA ASP A 298 -28.25 4.46 -1.68
C ASP A 298 -26.88 5.15 -1.54
N VAL A 299 -25.81 4.40 -1.27
CA VAL A 299 -24.44 4.91 -1.40
C VAL A 299 -24.07 4.94 -2.88
N THR A 300 -23.55 6.08 -3.36
CA THR A 300 -23.03 6.20 -4.73
C THR A 300 -21.69 5.47 -4.82
N VAL A 301 -21.60 4.47 -5.70
CA VAL A 301 -20.39 3.64 -5.85
C VAL A 301 -19.88 3.70 -7.30
N GLY A 302 -18.65 4.16 -7.48
CA GLY A 302 -17.87 4.02 -8.71
C GLY A 302 -16.95 2.79 -8.67
N ILE A 303 -16.31 2.47 -9.80
CA ILE A 303 -15.30 1.40 -9.90
C ILE A 303 -13.94 2.04 -10.15
N GLY A 304 -12.93 1.62 -9.41
CA GLY A 304 -11.54 2.08 -9.57
C GLY A 304 -10.59 0.91 -9.82
N THR A 305 -9.44 1.18 -10.43
CA THR A 305 -8.39 0.16 -10.66
C THR A 305 -7.38 0.09 -9.51
N ASP A 306 -7.27 1.15 -8.70
CA ASP A 306 -6.10 1.42 -7.84
C ASP A 306 -4.81 1.57 -8.70
N GLY A 307 -3.64 1.59 -8.08
CA GLY A 307 -2.33 1.68 -8.72
C GLY A 307 -1.91 0.37 -9.42
N PRO A 308 -1.17 0.43 -10.55
CA PRO A 308 -0.66 -0.76 -11.26
C PRO A 308 0.35 -1.61 -10.49
N ALA A 309 0.71 -1.24 -9.26
CA ALA A 309 1.55 -2.05 -8.38
C ALA A 309 0.73 -3.02 -7.50
N SER A 310 -0.59 -2.80 -7.39
CA SER A 310 -1.54 -3.64 -6.63
C SER A 310 -2.67 -4.20 -7.49
N ASN A 311 -2.68 -3.98 -8.82
CA ASN A 311 -3.69 -4.49 -9.75
C ASN A 311 -3.26 -5.72 -10.59
N ASN A 312 -2.53 -5.60 -11.71
CA ASN A 312 -1.48 -4.64 -12.04
C ASN A 312 -1.68 -3.93 -13.40
N ASP A 313 -2.92 -3.70 -13.84
CA ASP A 313 -3.24 -2.88 -15.02
C ASP A 313 -4.24 -1.75 -14.74
N LEU A 314 -4.53 -0.95 -15.77
CA LEU A 314 -5.55 0.11 -15.75
C LEU A 314 -6.71 -0.23 -16.72
N ASP A 315 -7.12 -1.51 -16.78
CA ASP A 315 -8.20 -1.98 -17.63
C ASP A 315 -9.57 -1.96 -16.93
N MET A 316 -10.34 -0.92 -17.20
CA MET A 316 -11.69 -0.80 -16.64
C MET A 316 -12.68 -1.84 -17.15
N ILE A 317 -12.48 -2.46 -18.32
CA ILE A 317 -13.36 -3.53 -18.79
C ILE A 317 -13.21 -4.77 -17.90
N GLU A 318 -11.97 -5.07 -17.49
CA GLU A 318 -11.70 -6.15 -16.54
C GLU A 318 -12.24 -5.83 -15.13
N GLU A 319 -12.03 -4.62 -14.62
CA GLU A 319 -12.56 -4.20 -13.32
C GLU A 319 -14.10 -4.26 -13.26
N ILE A 320 -14.79 -3.79 -14.30
CA ILE A 320 -16.27 -3.84 -14.37
C ILE A 320 -16.76 -5.29 -14.33
N ARG A 321 -16.10 -6.16 -15.11
CA ARG A 321 -16.43 -7.58 -15.15
C ARG A 321 -16.21 -8.24 -13.79
N LEU A 322 -15.07 -7.97 -13.17
CA LEU A 322 -14.71 -8.54 -11.88
C LEU A 322 -15.67 -8.06 -10.79
N ALA A 323 -15.96 -6.76 -10.70
CA ALA A 323 -16.94 -6.19 -9.77
C ALA A 323 -18.27 -6.94 -9.87
N ALA A 324 -18.79 -7.11 -11.09
CA ALA A 324 -20.08 -7.75 -11.34
C ALA A 324 -20.11 -9.24 -10.95
N ILE A 325 -19.03 -9.99 -11.16
CA ILE A 325 -18.96 -11.43 -10.84
C ILE A 325 -18.67 -11.63 -9.35
N LEU A 326 -17.78 -10.82 -8.78
CA LEU A 326 -17.38 -10.88 -7.39
C LEU A 326 -18.57 -10.61 -6.45
N ALA A 327 -19.37 -9.58 -6.75
CA ALA A 327 -20.56 -9.24 -5.96
C ALA A 327 -21.58 -10.40 -5.88
N LYS A 328 -21.75 -11.18 -6.95
CA LYS A 328 -22.64 -12.37 -6.96
C LYS A 328 -22.17 -13.43 -5.97
N THR A 329 -20.87 -13.69 -5.95
CA THR A 329 -20.26 -14.67 -5.05
C THR A 329 -20.33 -14.19 -3.61
N ALA A 330 -20.00 -12.92 -3.37
CA ALA A 330 -20.03 -12.31 -2.04
C ALA A 330 -21.44 -12.31 -1.41
N ALA A 331 -22.46 -12.00 -2.20
CA ALA A 331 -23.85 -12.02 -1.77
C ALA A 331 -24.47 -13.42 -1.75
N ASN A 332 -23.78 -14.43 -2.30
CA ASN A 332 -24.34 -15.74 -2.62
C ASN A 332 -25.67 -15.65 -3.40
N ASP A 333 -25.72 -14.70 -4.34
CA ASP A 333 -26.91 -14.38 -5.13
C ASP A 333 -26.49 -14.07 -6.58
N PRO A 334 -26.87 -14.91 -7.57
CA PRO A 334 -26.50 -14.69 -8.96
C PRO A 334 -27.14 -13.44 -9.58
N THR A 335 -28.12 -12.83 -8.91
CA THR A 335 -28.78 -11.59 -9.34
C THR A 335 -28.11 -10.33 -8.81
N ALA A 336 -27.18 -10.45 -7.87
CA ALA A 336 -26.45 -9.31 -7.31
C ALA A 336 -25.58 -8.63 -8.38
N LEU A 337 -25.58 -7.30 -8.37
CA LEU A 337 -24.86 -6.42 -9.31
C LEU A 337 -24.98 -6.88 -10.79
N PRO A 338 -26.16 -6.73 -11.42
CA PRO A 338 -26.35 -7.08 -12.83
C PRO A 338 -25.50 -6.19 -13.74
N ALA A 339 -25.19 -6.67 -14.95
CA ALA A 339 -24.31 -5.98 -15.92
C ALA A 339 -24.67 -4.51 -16.15
N ARG A 340 -25.96 -4.17 -16.29
CA ARG A 340 -26.41 -2.78 -16.46
C ARG A 340 -25.98 -1.88 -15.30
N GLN A 341 -26.07 -2.38 -14.07
CA GLN A 341 -25.64 -1.64 -12.88
C GLN A 341 -24.11 -1.54 -12.80
N ALA A 342 -23.38 -2.61 -13.13
CA ALA A 342 -21.92 -2.57 -13.18
C ALA A 342 -21.40 -1.54 -14.20
N LEU A 343 -22.01 -1.48 -15.40
CA LEU A 343 -21.68 -0.47 -16.40
C LEU A 343 -22.05 0.94 -15.94
N LEU A 344 -23.17 1.09 -15.20
CA LEU A 344 -23.57 2.36 -14.61
C LEU A 344 -22.51 2.88 -13.62
N MET A 345 -21.99 2.00 -12.76
CA MET A 345 -20.91 2.31 -11.81
C MET A 345 -19.61 2.79 -12.48
N ALA A 346 -19.34 2.35 -13.72
CA ALA A 346 -18.17 2.79 -14.48
C ALA A 346 -18.44 3.91 -15.49
N THR A 347 -19.66 4.45 -15.53
CA THR A 347 -20.03 5.57 -16.41
C THR A 347 -20.72 6.65 -15.59
N ARG A 348 -22.05 6.75 -15.63
CA ARG A 348 -22.79 7.85 -14.98
C ARG A 348 -22.58 7.86 -13.47
N GLN A 349 -22.70 6.71 -12.81
CA GLN A 349 -22.52 6.65 -11.35
C GLN A 349 -21.05 6.77 -10.94
N GLY A 350 -20.10 6.42 -11.82
CA GLY A 350 -18.68 6.74 -11.63
C GLY A 350 -18.42 8.24 -11.72
N ALA A 351 -19.03 8.93 -12.69
CA ALA A 351 -18.98 10.39 -12.79
C ALA A 351 -19.66 11.06 -11.58
N GLU A 352 -20.79 10.55 -11.12
CA GLU A 352 -21.45 10.99 -9.87
C GLU A 352 -20.52 10.78 -8.66
N ALA A 353 -19.82 9.65 -8.59
CA ALA A 353 -18.85 9.37 -7.52
C ALA A 353 -17.70 10.39 -7.49
N LEU A 354 -17.29 10.87 -8.67
CA LEU A 354 -16.26 11.89 -8.85
C LEU A 354 -16.79 13.33 -8.73
N TYR A 355 -18.08 13.52 -8.43
CA TYR A 355 -18.76 14.82 -8.42
C TYR A 355 -18.76 15.53 -9.79
N LEU A 356 -18.72 14.75 -10.87
CA LEU A 356 -18.78 15.16 -12.27
C LEU A 356 -20.08 14.71 -12.98
N GLY A 357 -21.08 14.28 -12.21
CA GLY A 357 -22.35 13.72 -12.72
C GLY A 357 -23.13 14.67 -13.64
N ASP A 358 -22.98 15.99 -13.49
CA ASP A 358 -23.61 16.98 -14.38
C ASP A 358 -22.78 17.26 -15.64
N VAL A 359 -21.52 16.83 -15.66
CA VAL A 359 -20.54 17.14 -16.72
C VAL A 359 -20.44 16.01 -17.74
N THR A 360 -20.38 14.76 -17.27
CA THR A 360 -20.05 13.58 -18.08
C THR A 360 -20.77 12.31 -17.58
N GLY A 361 -20.40 11.15 -18.10
CA GLY A 361 -20.88 9.83 -17.67
C GLY A 361 -22.18 9.35 -18.31
N SER A 362 -22.87 10.21 -19.09
CA SER A 362 -24.01 9.84 -19.92
C SER A 362 -24.03 10.68 -21.20
N LEU A 363 -24.62 10.13 -22.27
CA LEU A 363 -24.80 10.81 -23.55
C LEU A 363 -26.13 11.55 -23.53
N GLU A 364 -26.10 12.79 -23.08
CA GLU A 364 -27.27 13.67 -22.97
C GLU A 364 -26.94 15.04 -23.57
N PRO A 365 -27.88 15.69 -24.28
CA PRO A 365 -27.69 17.05 -24.74
C PRO A 365 -27.29 17.99 -23.60
N GLY A 366 -26.23 18.77 -23.80
CA GLY A 366 -25.66 19.69 -22.80
C GLY A 366 -24.51 19.10 -21.98
N LYS A 367 -24.32 17.78 -21.97
CA LYS A 367 -23.11 17.16 -21.38
C LYS A 367 -21.93 17.22 -22.34
N LEU A 368 -20.73 17.05 -21.78
CA LEU A 368 -19.51 17.01 -22.57
C LEU A 368 -19.38 15.70 -23.34
N ALA A 369 -18.80 15.79 -24.54
CA ALA A 369 -18.52 14.67 -25.42
C ALA A 369 -17.28 13.89 -24.94
N ASP A 370 -17.45 13.17 -23.84
CA ASP A 370 -16.54 12.15 -23.35
C ASP A 370 -17.13 10.78 -23.76
N ILE A 371 -16.65 10.23 -24.88
CA ILE A 371 -17.31 9.12 -25.59
C ILE A 371 -16.28 8.04 -25.95
N VAL A 372 -16.66 6.78 -25.77
CA VAL A 372 -15.92 5.61 -26.25
C VAL A 372 -16.73 4.86 -27.30
N MET A 373 -16.04 4.39 -28.34
CA MET A 373 -16.57 3.49 -29.35
C MET A 373 -15.89 2.13 -29.27
N MET A 374 -16.66 1.06 -29.14
CA MET A 374 -16.16 -0.31 -29.00
C MET A 374 -16.70 -1.21 -30.11
N ASP A 375 -15.82 -1.94 -30.80
CA ASP A 375 -16.22 -2.92 -31.80
C ASP A 375 -17.03 -4.06 -31.14
N CYS A 376 -18.19 -4.37 -31.69
CA CYS A 376 -19.09 -5.38 -31.13
C CYS A 376 -19.32 -6.62 -32.02
N ASP A 377 -18.63 -6.71 -33.16
CA ASP A 377 -18.73 -7.81 -34.12
C ASP A 377 -17.65 -8.90 -33.96
N GLY A 378 -16.82 -8.82 -32.91
CA GLY A 378 -15.81 -9.82 -32.60
C GLY A 378 -16.38 -11.20 -32.30
N ALA A 379 -15.57 -12.26 -32.49
CA ALA A 379 -16.00 -13.64 -32.26
C ALA A 379 -16.43 -13.90 -30.81
N HIS A 380 -15.77 -13.26 -29.83
CA HIS A 380 -16.13 -13.36 -28.41
C HIS A 380 -17.43 -12.63 -28.05
N ASN A 381 -17.91 -11.73 -28.91
CA ASN A 381 -19.13 -10.94 -28.71
C ASN A 381 -20.28 -11.37 -29.65
N SER A 382 -20.15 -12.53 -30.29
CA SER A 382 -21.12 -13.07 -31.25
C SER A 382 -21.68 -14.42 -30.78
N PRO A 383 -22.98 -14.74 -31.01
CA PRO A 383 -24.02 -13.92 -31.63
C PRO A 383 -24.64 -12.91 -30.65
N ARG A 384 -25.35 -11.91 -31.18
CA ARG A 384 -26.10 -10.92 -30.39
C ARG A 384 -27.57 -11.30 -30.21
N PHE A 385 -28.08 -11.13 -29.00
CA PHE A 385 -29.48 -11.39 -28.69
C PHE A 385 -30.25 -10.08 -28.46
N ARG A 386 -31.45 -9.94 -29.03
CA ARG A 386 -32.29 -8.74 -28.88
C ARG A 386 -33.58 -8.95 -28.07
N ARG A 387 -33.80 -10.18 -27.58
CA ARG A 387 -35.02 -10.53 -26.82
C ARG A 387 -35.06 -9.83 -25.46
N ASP A 388 -33.93 -9.77 -24.78
CA ASP A 388 -33.79 -9.11 -23.48
C ASP A 388 -33.15 -7.73 -23.71
N PRO A 389 -33.76 -6.62 -23.26
CA PRO A 389 -33.15 -5.29 -23.37
C PRO A 389 -31.81 -5.18 -22.63
N ASN A 390 -31.52 -6.08 -21.68
CA ASN A 390 -30.24 -6.08 -20.96
C ASN A 390 -29.12 -6.87 -21.65
N ALA A 391 -29.40 -7.53 -22.77
CA ALA A 391 -28.41 -8.34 -23.47
C ALA A 391 -27.17 -7.53 -23.89
N VAL A 392 -27.36 -6.28 -24.34
CA VAL A 392 -26.26 -5.39 -24.72
C VAL A 392 -25.29 -5.11 -23.56
N TYR A 393 -25.81 -4.90 -22.35
CA TYR A 393 -24.96 -4.70 -21.17
C TYR A 393 -24.22 -5.98 -20.79
N SER A 394 -24.88 -7.14 -20.93
CA SER A 394 -24.25 -8.44 -20.72
C SER A 394 -23.10 -8.68 -21.69
N GLU A 395 -23.27 -8.33 -22.96
CA GLU A 395 -22.25 -8.42 -24.00
C GLU A 395 -21.03 -7.55 -23.64
N ILE A 396 -21.25 -6.29 -23.25
CA ILE A 396 -20.17 -5.37 -22.83
C ILE A 396 -19.46 -5.87 -21.56
N VAL A 397 -20.21 -6.22 -20.51
CA VAL A 397 -19.61 -6.49 -19.20
C VAL A 397 -19.01 -7.90 -19.10
N TYR A 398 -19.62 -8.91 -19.73
CA TYR A 398 -19.20 -10.30 -19.54
C TYR A 398 -18.41 -10.88 -20.71
N ALA A 399 -18.36 -10.21 -21.86
CA ALA A 399 -17.70 -10.74 -23.05
C ALA A 399 -16.68 -9.79 -23.69
N SER A 400 -16.95 -8.48 -23.77
CA SER A 400 -16.03 -7.50 -24.37
C SER A 400 -14.67 -7.43 -23.66
N LYS A 401 -13.70 -6.84 -24.37
CA LYS A 401 -12.32 -6.63 -23.92
C LYS A 401 -11.90 -5.19 -24.17
N SER A 402 -10.91 -4.68 -23.45
CA SER A 402 -10.29 -3.37 -23.74
C SER A 402 -9.80 -3.26 -25.20
N THR A 403 -9.31 -4.36 -25.78
CA THR A 403 -8.90 -4.39 -27.19
C THR A 403 -10.04 -4.13 -28.18
N ASP A 404 -11.30 -4.20 -27.75
CA ASP A 404 -12.45 -3.85 -28.58
C ASP A 404 -12.63 -2.32 -28.69
N VAL A 405 -12.03 -1.52 -27.81
CA VAL A 405 -12.07 -0.06 -27.87
C VAL A 405 -11.36 0.41 -29.14
N ALA A 406 -12.10 1.04 -30.04
CA ALA A 406 -11.61 1.51 -31.33
C ALA A 406 -11.31 3.01 -31.33
N HIS A 407 -12.19 3.82 -30.71
CA HIS A 407 -12.04 5.27 -30.67
C HIS A 407 -12.38 5.81 -29.28
N VAL A 408 -11.66 6.85 -28.87
CA VAL A 408 -11.89 7.56 -27.61
C VAL A 408 -11.86 9.05 -27.85
N MET A 409 -12.88 9.72 -27.33
CA MET A 409 -13.03 11.17 -27.36
C MET A 409 -13.21 11.68 -25.92
N CYS A 410 -12.55 12.79 -25.59
CA CYS A 410 -12.74 13.50 -24.33
C CYS A 410 -12.90 14.98 -24.65
N HIS A 411 -13.90 15.62 -24.05
CA HIS A 411 -14.19 17.05 -24.24
C HIS A 411 -14.33 17.42 -25.74
N GLY A 412 -14.96 16.54 -26.54
CA GLY A 412 -15.14 16.72 -27.99
C GLY A 412 -13.87 16.53 -28.84
N ARG A 413 -12.74 16.16 -28.23
CA ARG A 413 -11.45 15.96 -28.93
C ARG A 413 -11.11 14.47 -29.01
N TRP A 414 -10.73 14.02 -30.19
CA TRP A 414 -10.19 12.67 -30.40
C TRP A 414 -8.88 12.48 -29.64
N LEU A 415 -8.83 11.46 -28.77
CA LEU A 415 -7.62 11.00 -28.08
C LEU A 415 -7.04 9.75 -28.73
N MET A 416 -7.91 8.88 -29.24
CA MET A 416 -7.56 7.67 -29.99
C MET A 416 -8.53 7.46 -31.13
N ARG A 417 -8.02 7.03 -32.29
CA ARG A 417 -8.84 6.60 -33.43
C ARG A 417 -8.26 5.35 -34.06
N ASP A 418 -9.12 4.39 -34.39
CA ASP A 418 -8.70 3.12 -35.00
C ASP A 418 -7.58 2.44 -34.19
N ARG A 419 -7.65 2.57 -32.86
CA ARG A 419 -6.66 2.10 -31.87
C ARG A 419 -5.29 2.79 -31.92
N GLU A 420 -5.17 3.89 -32.66
CA GLU A 420 -3.97 4.74 -32.72
C GLU A 420 -4.14 5.96 -31.81
N LEU A 421 -3.22 6.14 -30.86
CA LEU A 421 -3.20 7.29 -29.95
C LEU A 421 -2.81 8.56 -30.72
N LEU A 422 -3.50 9.68 -30.44
CA LEU A 422 -3.31 10.95 -31.15
C LEU A 422 -2.60 12.03 -30.33
N THR A 423 -2.46 11.82 -29.01
CA THR A 423 -1.93 12.82 -28.07
C THR A 423 -0.63 12.38 -27.39
N LEU A 424 -0.24 11.11 -27.49
CA LEU A 424 0.91 10.54 -26.78
C LEU A 424 1.73 9.63 -27.69
N ASP A 425 3.06 9.68 -27.55
CA ASP A 425 3.99 8.74 -28.20
C ASP A 425 4.27 7.58 -27.25
N GLU A 426 3.47 6.51 -27.38
CA GLU A 426 3.53 5.36 -26.49
C GLU A 426 4.89 4.64 -26.51
N GLU A 427 5.54 4.54 -27.67
CA GLU A 427 6.83 3.85 -27.78
C GLU A 427 7.94 4.64 -27.07
N ALA A 428 7.95 5.97 -27.20
CA ALA A 428 8.88 6.83 -26.47
C ALA A 428 8.67 6.74 -24.94
N LEU A 429 7.41 6.71 -24.48
CA LEU A 429 7.08 6.56 -23.07
C LEU A 429 7.55 5.20 -22.52
N LYS A 430 7.26 4.11 -23.24
CA LYS A 430 7.72 2.75 -22.86
C LYS A 430 9.24 2.66 -22.79
N GLN A 431 9.96 3.34 -23.68
CA GLN A 431 11.43 3.35 -23.62
C GLN A 431 11.94 4.06 -22.36
N ARG A 432 11.41 5.23 -22.04
CA ARG A 432 11.79 5.97 -20.82
C ARG A 432 11.41 5.21 -19.55
N ALA A 433 10.28 4.51 -19.54
CA ALA A 433 9.87 3.67 -18.43
C ALA A 433 10.84 2.50 -18.19
N ARG A 434 11.33 1.87 -19.26
CA ARG A 434 12.38 0.83 -19.16
C ARG A 434 13.67 1.36 -18.53
N ASP A 435 14.04 2.61 -18.80
CA ASP A 435 15.22 3.21 -18.20
C ASP A 435 15.07 3.40 -16.67
N TYR A 436 13.84 3.70 -16.18
CA TYR A 436 13.55 3.71 -14.76
C TYR A 436 13.57 2.31 -14.15
N ALA A 437 12.97 1.32 -14.82
CA ALA A 437 12.96 -0.07 -14.34
C ALA A 437 14.39 -0.59 -14.08
N VAL A 438 15.33 -0.34 -14.99
CA VAL A 438 16.74 -0.73 -14.81
C VAL A 438 17.37 -0.06 -13.57
N LYS A 439 17.06 1.21 -13.31
CA LYS A 439 17.60 1.92 -12.14
C LYS A 439 17.01 1.38 -10.84
N ILE A 440 15.71 1.09 -10.82
CA ILE A 440 15.01 0.53 -9.68
C ILE A 440 15.52 -0.88 -9.39
N ASP A 441 15.72 -1.72 -10.41
CA ASP A 441 16.31 -3.07 -10.26
C ASP A 441 17.70 -3.01 -9.61
N VAL A 442 18.55 -2.08 -10.05
CA VAL A 442 19.89 -1.89 -9.46
C VAL A 442 19.79 -1.46 -7.99
N PHE A 443 18.87 -0.55 -7.68
CA PHE A 443 18.63 -0.09 -6.31
C PHE A 443 18.13 -1.23 -5.41
N LEU A 444 17.11 -1.97 -5.83
CA LEU A 444 16.54 -3.08 -5.06
C LEU A 444 17.52 -4.24 -4.93
N ALA A 445 18.28 -4.59 -5.97
CA ALA A 445 19.29 -5.64 -5.86
C ALA A 445 20.40 -5.28 -4.84
N ALA A 446 20.79 -4.00 -4.78
CA ALA A 446 21.70 -3.52 -3.75
C ALA A 446 21.06 -3.53 -2.36
N HIS A 447 19.77 -3.18 -2.27
CA HIS A 447 19.03 -3.13 -1.02
C HIS A 447 18.75 -4.52 -0.45
N GLU A 448 18.32 -5.48 -1.26
CA GLU A 448 18.02 -6.85 -0.86
C GLU A 448 19.28 -7.65 -0.52
N GLY A 449 20.39 -7.36 -1.20
CA GLY A 449 21.68 -8.00 -0.96
C GLY A 449 22.36 -7.59 0.35
N ASP A 450 21.90 -6.52 1.00
CA ASP A 450 22.47 -5.99 2.24
C ASP A 450 21.43 -5.93 3.38
N ILE A 451 21.51 -6.89 4.31
CA ILE A 451 20.62 -6.95 5.48
C ILE A 451 20.73 -5.72 6.36
N PHE A 452 21.91 -5.07 6.38
CA PHE A 452 22.07 -3.83 7.12
C PHE A 452 21.22 -2.71 6.51
N SER A 453 21.23 -2.58 5.18
CA SER A 453 20.35 -1.66 4.45
C SER A 453 18.87 -2.00 4.62
N LYS A 454 18.47 -3.28 4.56
CA LYS A 454 17.09 -3.70 4.87
C LYS A 454 16.67 -3.32 6.29
N LEU A 455 17.55 -3.56 7.28
CA LEU A 455 17.29 -3.20 8.67
C LEU A 455 17.12 -1.68 8.84
N LEU A 456 17.93 -0.87 8.15
CA LEU A 456 17.83 0.58 8.14
C LEU A 456 16.51 1.08 7.53
N ALA A 457 16.01 0.43 6.47
CA ALA A 457 14.75 0.84 5.83
C ALA A 457 13.53 0.64 6.74
N VAL A 458 13.52 -0.41 7.55
CA VAL A 458 12.36 -0.74 8.38
C VAL A 458 12.48 -0.28 9.83
N THR A 459 13.60 0.30 10.28
CA THR A 459 13.76 0.73 11.67
C THR A 459 14.20 2.19 11.83
N GLN A 460 13.53 2.93 12.72
CA GLN A 460 13.97 4.25 13.16
C GLN A 460 14.76 4.13 14.48
N GLY A 461 15.82 4.92 14.63
CA GLY A 461 16.61 4.98 15.89
C GLY A 461 17.62 3.84 16.08
N MET A 462 18.19 3.32 14.99
CA MET A 462 19.24 2.30 15.07
C MET A 462 20.50 2.87 15.74
N GLU A 463 21.00 2.15 16.75
CA GLU A 463 22.23 2.51 17.46
C GLU A 463 23.36 1.52 17.10
N ARG A 464 24.56 2.04 16.88
CA ARG A 464 25.77 1.24 16.82
C ARG A 464 26.24 0.93 18.24
N GLY A 465 26.27 -0.34 18.61
CA GLY A 465 26.75 -0.77 19.93
C GLY A 465 28.27 -0.70 20.08
N GLU A 466 28.73 -0.74 21.34
CA GLU A 466 30.14 -0.94 21.73
C GLU A 466 30.80 -2.09 20.97
N SER A 467 32.04 -1.88 20.49
CA SER A 467 32.70 -2.78 19.52
C SER A 467 33.28 -4.07 20.11
N PHE A 468 33.50 -4.14 21.43
CA PHE A 468 34.00 -5.34 22.11
C PHE A 468 32.98 -5.84 23.13
N GLU A 469 32.50 -7.07 22.95
CA GLU A 469 31.76 -7.80 23.99
C GLU A 469 32.65 -8.93 24.51
N VAL A 470 32.86 -8.94 25.82
CA VAL A 470 33.53 -10.03 26.53
C VAL A 470 32.45 -10.83 27.21
N GLN A 471 32.39 -12.12 26.90
CA GLN A 471 31.44 -13.02 27.54
C GLN A 471 32.08 -14.37 27.83
N THR A 472 31.62 -15.00 28.89
CA THR A 472 31.95 -16.41 29.17
C THR A 472 30.71 -17.10 29.65
N LYS A 473 30.45 -18.27 29.06
CA LYS A 473 29.34 -19.14 29.42
C LYS A 473 29.89 -20.35 30.17
N ALA A 474 29.13 -20.88 31.11
CA ALA A 474 29.47 -22.11 31.81
C ALA A 474 28.24 -22.87 32.32
N ILE A 475 28.39 -24.16 32.59
CA ILE A 475 27.36 -24.97 33.27
C ILE A 475 27.38 -24.65 34.77
N LEU A 476 26.22 -24.35 35.34
CA LEU A 476 26.02 -24.19 36.78
C LEU A 476 25.56 -25.50 37.39
N ARG A 477 26.52 -26.30 37.88
CA ARG A 477 26.22 -27.58 38.57
C ARG A 477 25.76 -27.40 40.02
N ASP A 478 26.21 -26.33 40.68
CA ASP A 478 25.98 -26.07 42.10
C ASP A 478 25.48 -24.64 42.32
N ALA A 479 24.22 -24.51 42.75
CA ALA A 479 23.59 -23.22 43.03
C ALA A 479 24.29 -22.44 44.16
N SER A 480 25.00 -23.11 45.08
CA SER A 480 25.73 -22.42 46.16
C SER A 480 26.88 -21.55 45.63
N GLY A 481 27.40 -21.86 44.43
CA GLY A 481 28.39 -21.03 43.75
C GLY A 481 27.88 -19.64 43.39
N LEU A 482 26.60 -19.55 42.99
CA LEU A 482 25.97 -18.26 42.67
C LEU A 482 25.84 -17.40 43.93
N GLU A 483 25.43 -18.00 45.04
CA GLU A 483 25.31 -17.31 46.33
C GLU A 483 26.68 -16.80 46.83
N ARG A 484 27.75 -17.59 46.66
CA ARG A 484 29.12 -17.16 46.97
C ARG A 484 29.52 -15.91 46.19
N LEU A 485 29.24 -15.86 44.89
CA LEU A 485 29.55 -14.69 44.07
C LEU A 485 28.71 -13.48 44.46
N LEU A 486 27.38 -13.66 44.58
CA LEU A 486 26.46 -12.56 44.89
C LEU A 486 26.67 -11.96 46.29
N SER A 487 27.27 -12.72 47.23
CA SER A 487 27.63 -12.26 48.58
C SER A 487 29.10 -11.83 48.73
N HIS A 488 29.89 -11.89 47.66
CA HIS A 488 31.31 -11.54 47.69
C HIS A 488 31.51 -10.04 47.98
N PRO A 489 32.46 -9.63 48.86
CA PRO A 489 32.63 -8.24 49.26
C PRO A 489 32.95 -7.27 48.10
N ASP A 490 33.57 -7.76 47.03
CA ASP A 490 33.87 -6.97 45.83
C ASP A 490 32.71 -6.88 44.83
N VAL A 491 31.56 -7.52 45.11
CA VAL A 491 30.36 -7.51 44.27
C VAL A 491 29.32 -6.56 44.87
N GLN A 492 28.91 -5.59 44.07
CA GLN A 492 27.78 -4.70 44.38
C GLN A 492 26.65 -4.96 43.38
N ILE A 493 25.53 -5.50 43.86
CA ILE A 493 24.33 -5.72 43.03
C ILE A 493 23.62 -4.38 42.86
N LEU A 494 23.37 -4.01 41.60
CA LEU A 494 22.63 -2.80 41.24
C LEU A 494 21.14 -3.10 41.07
N LYS A 495 20.80 -4.18 40.36
CA LYS A 495 19.43 -4.68 40.18
C LYS A 495 19.41 -6.12 39.70
N MET A 496 18.27 -6.78 39.87
CA MET A 496 17.97 -8.10 39.33
C MET A 496 16.67 -8.05 38.55
N ASN A 497 16.65 -8.63 37.36
CA ASN A 497 15.48 -8.77 36.52
C ASN A 497 15.28 -10.23 36.12
N HIS A 498 14.03 -10.68 36.04
CA HIS A 498 13.67 -12.01 35.55
C HIS A 498 12.96 -11.86 34.20
N TYR A 499 13.44 -12.58 33.19
CA TYR A 499 12.89 -12.56 31.85
C TYR A 499 12.50 -13.95 31.37
N ARG A 500 11.39 -14.05 30.64
CA ARG A 500 11.21 -15.11 29.65
C ARG A 500 11.60 -14.54 28.29
N GLN A 501 12.57 -15.18 27.63
CA GLN A 501 13.14 -14.69 26.38
C GLN A 501 12.79 -15.63 25.24
N TYR A 502 12.30 -15.06 24.14
CA TYR A 502 12.07 -15.76 22.87
C TYR A 502 12.96 -15.13 21.82
N ASP A 503 13.98 -15.87 21.39
CA ASP A 503 14.91 -15.46 20.35
C ASP A 503 14.61 -16.25 19.06
N THR A 504 14.37 -15.55 17.95
CA THR A 504 14.35 -16.12 16.60
C THR A 504 15.54 -15.58 15.83
N TYR A 505 16.42 -16.48 15.40
CA TYR A 505 17.60 -16.17 14.63
C TYR A 505 17.34 -16.46 13.16
N PHE A 506 17.58 -15.45 12.33
CA PHE A 506 17.48 -15.50 10.88
C PHE A 506 18.86 -15.77 10.29
N GLU A 507 18.96 -16.83 9.50
CA GLU A 507 20.16 -17.24 8.78
C GLU A 507 20.04 -16.94 7.28
N PHE A 508 21.15 -16.59 6.65
CA PHE A 508 21.20 -16.12 5.26
C PHE A 508 22.35 -16.82 4.51
N ASP A 509 22.19 -17.04 3.20
CA ASP A 509 23.10 -17.86 2.38
C ASP A 509 24.56 -17.40 2.37
N ARG A 510 24.80 -16.11 2.60
CA ARG A 510 26.13 -15.52 2.54
C ARG A 510 26.62 -15.24 3.96
N ALA A 511 27.67 -15.95 4.37
CA ALA A 511 28.29 -15.80 5.68
C ALA A 511 28.71 -14.34 5.99
N GLU A 512 29.04 -13.55 4.97
CA GLU A 512 29.46 -12.14 5.07
C GLU A 512 28.36 -11.18 5.56
N VAL A 513 27.10 -11.59 5.48
CA VAL A 513 25.93 -10.74 5.73
C VAL A 513 25.55 -10.72 7.24
N GLY A 514 26.14 -11.61 8.03
CA GLY A 514 25.90 -11.69 9.47
C GLY A 514 24.63 -12.45 9.84
N ARG A 515 24.28 -12.43 11.14
CA ARG A 515 23.11 -13.09 11.71
C ARG A 515 22.17 -12.03 12.28
N LEU A 516 20.90 -12.03 11.86
CA LEU A 516 19.87 -11.15 12.41
C LEU A 516 19.07 -11.90 13.47
N ARG A 517 18.86 -11.30 14.64
CA ARG A 517 18.06 -11.88 15.71
C ARG A 517 16.88 -10.98 16.05
N TYR A 518 15.68 -11.52 15.99
CA TYR A 518 14.49 -10.98 16.65
C TYR A 518 14.41 -11.54 18.08
N ARG A 519 14.30 -10.67 19.08
CA ARG A 519 14.18 -11.05 20.49
C ARG A 519 12.94 -10.41 21.08
N GLU A 520 12.12 -11.21 21.75
CA GLU A 520 11.07 -10.77 22.66
C GLU A 520 11.50 -11.06 24.11
N ASP A 521 11.53 -10.02 24.95
CA ASP A 521 11.85 -10.08 26.37
C ASP A 521 10.57 -9.81 27.21
N ASP A 522 9.98 -10.85 27.79
CA ASP A 522 8.92 -10.72 28.80
C ASP A 522 9.55 -10.48 30.16
N LEU A 523 9.44 -9.26 30.69
CA LEU A 523 9.84 -8.97 32.07
C LEU A 523 8.81 -9.58 33.02
N LEU A 524 9.23 -10.53 33.86
CA LEU A 524 8.35 -11.25 34.78
C LEU A 524 8.30 -10.57 36.15
N ASP A 525 7.13 -10.57 36.76
CA ASP A 525 6.94 -10.21 38.17
C ASP A 525 7.22 -11.39 39.12
N ASP A 526 7.09 -11.16 40.43
CA ASP A 526 7.32 -12.20 41.46
C ASP A 526 6.36 -13.40 41.36
N LYS A 527 5.27 -13.28 40.59
CA LYS A 527 4.29 -14.36 40.34
C LYS A 527 4.58 -15.11 39.03
N GLY A 528 5.57 -14.67 38.26
CA GLY A 528 5.91 -15.25 36.96
C GLY A 528 5.05 -14.75 35.81
N GLU A 529 4.28 -13.68 36.01
CA GLU A 529 3.43 -13.06 34.99
C GLU A 529 4.19 -11.94 34.26
N ALA A 530 3.93 -11.78 32.95
CA ALA A 530 4.60 -10.76 32.15
C ALA A 530 4.09 -9.35 32.50
N GLN A 531 4.96 -8.51 33.06
CA GLN A 531 4.67 -7.12 33.41
C GLN A 531 4.89 -6.16 32.23
N ALA A 532 5.88 -6.45 31.38
CA ALA A 532 6.19 -5.67 30.20
C ALA A 532 6.87 -6.54 29.15
N VAL A 533 6.51 -6.35 27.89
CA VAL A 533 7.11 -7.04 26.75
C VAL A 533 7.97 -6.05 25.96
N ARG A 534 9.19 -6.46 25.60
CA ARG A 534 10.08 -5.65 24.76
C ARG A 534 10.63 -6.49 23.61
N SER A 535 10.39 -6.04 22.39
CA SER A 535 10.94 -6.68 21.19
C SER A 535 12.07 -5.88 20.55
N ARG A 536 13.11 -6.57 20.06
CA ARG A 536 14.32 -5.95 19.46
C ARG A 536 14.89 -6.77 18.33
N LEU A 537 15.43 -6.06 17.33
CA LEU A 537 16.29 -6.62 16.30
C LEU A 537 17.76 -6.41 16.68
N THR A 538 18.59 -7.42 16.41
CA THR A 538 20.05 -7.33 16.56
C THR A 538 20.72 -7.97 15.36
N LEU A 539 21.34 -7.15 14.50
CA LEU A 539 22.20 -7.63 13.44
C LEU A 539 23.63 -7.77 13.97
N THR A 540 24.21 -8.95 13.81
CA THR A 540 25.57 -9.27 14.22
C THR A 540 26.41 -9.59 13.00
N MET A 541 27.37 -8.72 12.65
CA MET A 541 28.24 -8.94 11.50
C MET A 541 29.36 -9.94 11.83
N PRO A 542 29.87 -10.69 10.83
CA PRO A 542 30.97 -11.62 11.02
C PRO A 542 32.29 -10.85 11.18
N THR A 543 33.02 -11.05 12.28
CA THR A 543 34.41 -10.56 12.40
C THR A 543 35.20 -11.39 13.43
N LYS A 544 36.54 -11.39 13.28
CA LYS A 544 37.54 -12.24 13.96
C LYS A 544 37.27 -12.51 15.44
N GLU A 545 37.09 -13.79 15.76
CA GLU A 545 37.26 -14.31 17.12
C GLU A 545 38.75 -14.29 17.48
N ASN A 546 39.07 -13.73 18.65
CA ASN A 546 40.38 -13.90 19.26
C ASN A 546 40.16 -14.58 20.62
N THR A 547 40.62 -15.82 20.77
CA THR A 547 40.62 -16.51 22.05
C THR A 547 41.81 -16.04 22.89
N PHE A 548 41.54 -15.47 24.06
CA PHE A 548 42.57 -15.20 25.07
C PHE A 548 42.36 -16.14 26.26
N HIS A 549 43.37 -16.97 26.54
CA HIS A 549 43.53 -17.79 27.76
C HIS A 549 42.21 -18.13 28.51
N SER A 550 41.36 -19.00 27.96
CA SER A 550 40.09 -19.51 28.54
C SER A 550 38.86 -18.58 28.54
N SER A 551 38.93 -17.41 27.92
CA SER A 551 37.78 -16.51 27.70
C SER A 551 37.61 -16.16 26.22
N VAL A 552 36.39 -16.22 25.70
CA VAL A 552 36.09 -15.85 24.30
C VAL A 552 35.87 -14.34 24.23
N LEU A 553 36.76 -13.63 23.51
CA LEU A 553 36.54 -12.25 23.09
C LEU A 553 35.85 -12.28 21.73
N LEU A 554 34.59 -11.86 21.68
CA LEU A 554 33.84 -11.73 20.44
C LEU A 554 33.82 -10.25 20.02
N SER A 555 34.63 -9.91 19.03
CA SER A 555 34.59 -8.61 18.37
C SER A 555 33.54 -8.65 17.26
N HIS A 556 32.29 -8.26 17.56
CA HIS A 556 31.26 -8.12 16.53
C HIS A 556 30.88 -6.66 16.35
N SER A 557 30.76 -6.22 15.10
CA SER A 557 29.93 -5.05 14.81
C SER A 557 28.47 -5.44 15.02
N ARG A 558 27.81 -4.80 15.98
CA ARG A 558 26.40 -5.04 16.32
C ARG A 558 25.57 -3.79 16.11
N PHE A 559 24.45 -3.99 15.43
CA PHE A 559 23.44 -2.96 15.21
C PHE A 559 22.17 -3.39 15.93
N ILE A 560 21.65 -2.50 16.76
CA ILE A 560 20.47 -2.75 17.59
C ILE A 560 19.39 -1.79 17.15
N ALA A 561 18.20 -2.32 16.90
CA ALA A 561 17.02 -1.55 16.56
C ALA A 561 15.79 -2.05 17.35
N PRO A 562 14.82 -1.19 17.64
CA PRO A 562 13.51 -1.66 18.14
C PRO A 562 12.86 -2.59 17.12
N ALA A 563 12.15 -3.62 17.60
CA ALA A 563 11.29 -4.44 16.77
C ALA A 563 9.85 -4.03 17.03
N ASP A 564 9.35 -3.08 16.24
CA ASP A 564 8.04 -2.46 16.35
C ASP A 564 6.95 -3.19 15.55
N ARG A 565 7.32 -4.23 14.80
CA ARG A 565 6.40 -5.05 14.00
C ARG A 565 6.37 -6.51 14.49
N PRO A 566 5.30 -7.27 14.18
CA PRO A 566 5.22 -8.67 14.58
C PRO A 566 6.29 -9.52 13.88
N LEU A 567 6.75 -10.61 14.52
CA LEU A 567 7.78 -11.52 13.98
C LEU A 567 7.50 -11.96 12.53
N ARG A 568 6.23 -12.22 12.19
CA ARG A 568 5.80 -12.59 10.83
C ARG A 568 6.24 -11.59 9.75
N PHE A 569 6.22 -10.29 10.06
CA PHE A 569 6.60 -9.23 9.12
C PHE A 569 8.09 -9.37 8.79
N TYR A 570 8.93 -9.53 9.82
CA TYR A 570 10.37 -9.65 9.62
C TYR A 570 10.75 -10.94 8.89
N ARG A 571 10.01 -12.04 9.09
CA ARG A 571 10.18 -13.28 8.31
C ARG A 571 9.95 -13.03 6.82
N GLU A 572 8.81 -12.45 6.47
CA GLU A 572 8.42 -12.18 5.08
C GLU A 572 9.34 -11.15 4.42
N TYR A 573 9.75 -10.12 5.18
CA TYR A 573 10.61 -9.05 4.69
C TYR A 573 12.06 -9.48 4.51
N PHE A 574 12.68 -10.12 5.50
CA PHE A 574 14.10 -10.51 5.42
C PHE A 574 14.33 -11.77 4.59
N GLN A 575 13.32 -12.64 4.45
CA GLN A 575 13.40 -13.91 3.69
C GLN A 575 14.62 -14.75 4.07
N PRO A 576 14.76 -15.15 5.34
CA PRO A 576 15.87 -16.00 5.76
C PRO A 576 15.79 -17.38 5.09
N VAL A 577 16.95 -18.00 4.87
CA VAL A 577 17.01 -19.37 4.31
C VAL A 577 16.78 -20.44 5.37
N ALA A 578 17.01 -20.10 6.64
CA ALA A 578 16.69 -20.92 7.79
C ALA A 578 16.40 -20.05 9.02
N GLU A 579 15.64 -20.60 9.95
CA GLU A 579 15.38 -20.00 11.24
C GLU A 579 15.79 -20.94 12.37
N ARG A 580 16.34 -20.39 13.44
CA ARG A 580 16.57 -21.13 14.70
C ARG A 580 15.90 -20.42 15.86
N GLU A 581 15.20 -21.17 16.69
CA GLU A 581 14.50 -20.64 17.86
C GLU A 581 15.25 -20.99 19.14
N LEU A 582 15.43 -20.01 20.02
CA LEU A 582 15.98 -20.19 21.36
C LEU A 582 15.02 -19.57 22.37
N GLN A 583 14.45 -20.41 23.23
CA GLN A 583 13.62 -19.95 24.34
C GLN A 583 14.33 -20.21 25.65
N LYS A 584 14.33 -19.23 26.55
CA LYS A 584 14.98 -19.38 27.84
C LYS A 584 14.33 -18.56 28.95
N ASP A 585 14.39 -19.13 30.14
CA ASP A 585 14.11 -18.43 31.39
C ASP A 585 15.42 -17.86 31.95
N ARG A 586 15.49 -16.54 32.12
CA ARG A 586 16.72 -15.82 32.46
C ARG A 586 16.54 -14.97 33.70
N ARG A 587 17.39 -15.19 34.70
CA ARG A 587 17.61 -14.25 35.80
C ARG A 587 18.89 -13.45 35.53
N ARG A 588 18.77 -12.12 35.48
CA ARG A 588 19.88 -11.22 35.15
C ARG A 588 20.18 -10.28 36.31
N TRP A 589 21.40 -10.33 36.82
CA TRP A 589 21.94 -9.35 37.75
C TRP A 589 22.80 -8.33 37.01
N HIS A 590 22.53 -7.06 37.27
CA HIS A 590 23.45 -5.98 36.96
C HIS A 590 24.30 -5.78 38.21
N LEU A 591 25.61 -5.96 38.10
CA LEU A 591 26.50 -5.87 39.25
C LEU A 591 27.78 -5.13 38.90
N HIS A 592 28.35 -4.44 39.86
CA HIS A 592 29.75 -4.02 39.79
C HIS A 592 30.61 -5.07 40.47
N TYR A 593 31.66 -5.54 39.79
CA TYR A 593 32.73 -6.33 40.39
C TYR A 593 34.03 -5.53 40.29
N GLN A 594 34.64 -5.23 41.44
CA GLN A 594 35.80 -4.34 41.54
C GLN A 594 35.60 -3.00 40.80
N GLY A 595 34.39 -2.43 40.93
CA GLY A 595 34.03 -1.14 40.33
C GLY A 595 33.71 -1.17 38.83
N VAL A 596 33.67 -2.35 38.19
CA VAL A 596 33.35 -2.50 36.76
C VAL A 596 32.01 -3.21 36.58
N LEU A 597 31.17 -2.69 35.69
CA LEU A 597 29.83 -3.23 35.40
C LEU A 597 29.89 -4.54 34.61
N PHE A 598 29.20 -5.55 35.13
CA PHE A 598 28.94 -6.82 34.47
C PHE A 598 27.45 -7.17 34.50
N TYR A 599 27.05 -8.00 33.55
CA TYR A 599 25.74 -8.63 33.49
C TYR A 599 25.94 -10.13 33.72
N LEU A 600 25.52 -10.60 34.88
CA LEU A 600 25.48 -12.02 35.22
C LEU A 600 24.10 -12.54 34.87
N ASN A 601 24.02 -13.50 33.95
CA ASN A 601 22.78 -14.17 33.58
C ASN A 601 22.83 -15.61 34.06
N VAL A 602 21.75 -16.10 34.66
CA VAL A 602 21.49 -17.52 34.92
C VAL A 602 20.33 -17.91 34.00
N ASP A 603 20.61 -18.81 33.06
CA ASP A 603 19.73 -19.18 31.97
C ASP A 603 19.32 -20.66 32.10
N GLN A 604 18.02 -20.93 32.10
CA GLN A 604 17.47 -22.24 31.79
C GLN A 604 17.00 -22.24 30.34
N VAL A 605 17.63 -23.05 29.49
CA VAL A 605 17.22 -23.16 28.08
C VAL A 605 16.01 -24.10 28.00
N LEU A 606 14.89 -23.55 27.55
CA LEU A 606 13.62 -24.25 27.45
C LEU A 606 13.42 -24.85 26.06
N ARG A 607 13.93 -24.18 25.03
CA ARG A 607 13.88 -24.66 23.64
C ARG A 607 15.14 -24.23 22.88
N PRO A 608 15.85 -25.15 22.22
CA PRO A 608 15.76 -26.60 22.43
C PRO A 608 15.99 -26.96 23.91
N GLU A 609 15.30 -27.96 24.43
CA GLU A 609 15.36 -28.29 25.87
C GLU A 609 16.77 -28.73 26.25
N ALA A 610 17.37 -28.02 27.22
CA ALA A 610 18.67 -28.37 27.78
C ALA A 610 18.48 -28.76 29.26
N PRO A 611 19.09 -29.88 29.71
CA PRO A 611 18.93 -30.34 31.09
C PRO A 611 19.69 -29.48 32.10
N ASP A 612 20.73 -28.78 31.64
CA ASP A 612 21.61 -28.00 32.48
C ASP A 612 21.12 -26.55 32.67
N THR A 613 21.43 -25.96 33.82
CA THR A 613 21.35 -24.52 34.04
C THR A 613 22.68 -23.88 33.65
N PHE A 614 22.63 -22.78 32.92
CA PHE A 614 23.83 -22.10 32.43
C PHE A 614 24.02 -20.76 33.10
N ILE A 615 25.28 -20.34 33.19
CA ILE A 615 25.66 -18.98 33.56
C ILE A 615 26.33 -18.30 32.39
N GLU A 616 25.96 -17.06 32.14
CA GLU A 616 26.62 -16.16 31.18
C GLU A 616 27.00 -14.87 31.91
N ILE A 617 28.31 -14.65 32.10
CA ILE A 617 28.84 -13.36 32.57
C ILE A 617 29.31 -12.59 31.35
N LYS A 618 28.82 -11.36 31.19
CA LYS A 618 29.22 -10.49 30.08
C LYS A 618 29.44 -9.05 30.48
N SER A 619 30.31 -8.38 29.72
CA SER A 619 30.52 -6.93 29.78
C SER A 619 30.87 -6.42 28.38
N ARG A 620 30.66 -5.12 28.16
CA ARG A 620 30.94 -4.44 26.89
C ARG A 620 31.92 -3.28 27.08
N THR A 621 32.64 -2.92 26.03
CA THR A 621 33.58 -1.79 26.01
C THR A 621 33.97 -1.37 24.58
N TRP A 622 34.47 -0.14 24.43
CA TRP A 622 35.09 0.36 23.20
C TRP A 622 36.60 0.10 23.13
N SER A 623 37.24 -0.39 24.21
CA SER A 623 38.69 -0.55 24.30
C SER A 623 39.09 -2.03 24.36
N ALA A 624 39.94 -2.47 23.44
CA ALA A 624 40.49 -3.84 23.44
C ALA A 624 41.26 -4.15 24.73
N MET A 625 42.03 -3.19 25.24
CA MET A 625 42.77 -3.31 26.51
C MET A 625 41.82 -3.45 27.72
N ASP A 626 40.71 -2.70 27.72
CA ASP A 626 39.69 -2.84 28.78
C ASP A 626 38.94 -4.18 28.65
N ALA A 627 38.77 -4.69 27.43
CA ALA A 627 38.15 -5.98 27.18
C ALA A 627 38.99 -7.12 27.79
N GLU A 628 40.32 -7.09 27.64
CA GLU A 628 41.23 -8.05 28.29
C GLU A 628 41.11 -7.99 29.83
N ASN A 629 41.08 -6.79 30.41
CA ASN A 629 40.89 -6.63 31.86
C ASN A 629 39.53 -7.15 32.35
N LYS A 630 38.46 -6.94 31.57
CA LYS A 630 37.13 -7.48 31.85
C LYS A 630 37.10 -9.00 31.74
N ALA A 631 37.81 -9.58 30.78
CA ALA A 631 37.92 -11.04 30.63
C ALA A 631 38.59 -11.70 31.85
N TYR A 632 39.68 -11.10 32.34
CA TYR A 632 40.34 -11.56 33.58
C TYR A 632 39.41 -11.52 34.80
N ARG A 633 38.63 -10.43 34.94
CA ARG A 633 37.63 -10.32 36.02
C ARG A 633 36.51 -11.35 35.91
N ILE A 634 36.07 -11.70 34.69
CA ILE A 634 35.10 -12.78 34.48
C ILE A 634 35.65 -14.11 35.01
N GLN A 635 36.92 -14.42 34.76
CA GLN A 635 37.54 -15.64 35.29
C GLN A 635 37.60 -15.66 36.82
N GLN A 636 37.92 -14.53 37.45
CA GLN A 636 37.91 -14.43 38.92
C GLN A 636 36.51 -14.70 39.47
N MET A 637 35.47 -14.13 38.84
CA MET A 637 34.09 -14.38 39.24
C MET A 637 33.71 -15.86 39.08
N LEU A 638 34.08 -16.51 37.97
CA LEU A 638 33.87 -17.96 37.79
C LEU A 638 34.62 -18.79 38.84
N GLY A 639 35.84 -18.39 39.21
CA GLY A 639 36.62 -19.01 40.28
C GLY A 639 35.95 -18.90 41.66
N ILE A 640 35.34 -17.75 41.98
CA ILE A 640 34.55 -17.55 43.22
C ILE A 640 33.34 -18.50 43.23
N MET A 641 32.70 -18.69 42.08
CA MET A 641 31.59 -19.62 41.94
C MET A 641 32.01 -21.08 42.06
N GLY A 642 33.29 -21.39 41.82
CA GLY A 642 33.81 -22.76 41.80
C GLY A 642 33.48 -23.49 40.50
N VAL A 643 33.30 -22.75 39.39
CA VAL A 643 33.08 -23.33 38.06
C VAL A 643 34.40 -23.90 37.55
N PRO A 644 34.50 -25.21 37.28
CA PRO A 644 35.72 -25.82 36.79
C PRO A 644 35.92 -25.53 35.29
N ALA A 645 37.16 -25.67 34.79
CA ALA A 645 37.50 -25.28 33.42
C ALA A 645 36.77 -26.13 32.36
N GLU A 646 36.46 -27.39 32.68
CA GLU A 646 35.69 -28.31 31.83
C GLU A 646 34.21 -27.92 31.66
N ASP A 647 33.67 -27.09 32.56
CA ASP A 647 32.28 -26.62 32.49
C ASP A 647 32.16 -25.28 31.73
N ILE A 648 33.28 -24.69 31.29
CA ILE A 648 33.30 -23.47 30.48
C ILE A 648 32.90 -23.81 29.05
N ILE A 649 31.94 -23.06 28.51
CA ILE A 649 31.42 -23.25 27.16
C ILE A 649 31.89 -22.11 26.26
N LEU A 650 32.51 -22.49 25.15
CA LEU A 650 33.10 -21.55 24.18
C LEU A 650 32.17 -21.25 23.00
N THR A 651 31.14 -22.08 22.76
CA THR A 651 30.16 -21.91 21.67
C THR A 651 28.91 -21.15 22.12
N ASP A 652 28.15 -20.60 21.17
CA ASP A 652 26.83 -20.04 21.48
C ASP A 652 25.81 -21.15 21.80
N TYR A 653 24.72 -20.83 22.51
CA TYR A 653 23.67 -21.80 22.87
C TYR A 653 23.08 -22.51 21.64
N LEU A 654 23.08 -21.85 20.48
CA LEU A 654 22.61 -22.40 19.20
C LEU A 654 23.59 -23.40 18.54
N GLU A 655 24.83 -23.44 19.02
CA GLU A 655 25.95 -24.17 18.42
C GLU A 655 26.48 -25.24 19.39
N MET A 656 25.77 -25.50 20.49
CA MET A 656 26.11 -26.58 21.42
C MET A 656 25.66 -27.93 20.86
N GLU A 657 26.59 -28.89 20.74
CA GLU A 657 26.29 -30.26 20.32
C GLU A 657 25.31 -30.95 21.30
N GLY A 658 24.26 -31.59 20.77
CA GLY A 658 23.30 -32.37 21.57
C GLY A 658 21.92 -31.73 21.78
N LEU A 659 21.73 -30.49 21.31
CA LEU A 659 20.40 -29.87 21.20
C LEU A 659 19.81 -30.25 19.82
N PRO A 660 18.65 -30.93 19.74
CA PRO A 660 18.08 -31.30 18.44
C PRO A 660 17.66 -30.06 17.65
N ASP A 661 17.93 -30.08 16.34
CA ASP A 661 17.56 -29.04 15.36
C ASP A 661 16.06 -28.69 15.40
#